data_AF-A0A9P4HRN5-F1
#
_entry.id   AF-A0A9P4HRN5-F1
#
_cell.length_a   1.000
_cell.length_b   1.000
_cell.length_c   1.000
_cell.angle_alpha   90.00
_cell.angle_beta   90.00
_cell.angle_gamma   90.00
#
_symmetry.space_group_name_H-M   'P 1'
#
loop_
_entity.id
_entity.type
_entity.pdbx_description
1 polymer ?
#
loop_
_entity_poly.entity_id
_entity_poly.type
_entity_poly.pdbx_seq_one_letter_code
_entity_poly.pdbx_strand_id
1 'polypeptide(L)'
;MAPLPQPCRAVTTALALFGVIVLLILSPASAAELSDVQKASNDSLLWGPYRPNLYFGVRPRLPKSFGLSLMWSKVEDYVSVQHNFRHTCEQHSGMAGYGWDEYDARTGGRQTIHDAGNQLDLTTEFVKVPGGPHGGNWAVRVRGVPREDAPKDLKTTVVLAATLEGLGSLNVVGGAEDGLGFEEDVRFEGQSGDLGEFAVEVTKGKGDHPEKSHPLYAEKPLDRTMVKSFQVPDEVIWQSKQVVFAALKGQLDKAVEEFGEQNMPPPDQLYTVANEPAPGNLHLVQKVFEGEFEFDVLYSAASAPKPMTSADLTRQIEDTTTAFSKRYHDVMKPQAPFDEDGYEEFSKSLFSNLLGGIGYFYGDSRIDRSYAPEYEEENEGFWEEAAEARSRNEAVLEGPSELFTSIPSRPFFPRGFLWDEGFHLLPIVDWDVDLTLEIIKSWFNLMDEDGWIGREQILGPEARSKVPPEFQVQYPHYANPPTLFFILSAFIDKLNAQSSDSSAHQVLADPSSPYTTYLSNRDAALQYLRELYPLLKRHYFWFRKTQAGDIKSYERSAFSTREGYRWRGRTPSHILTSGLDDYPRAQPPHPGELHVDLLSWMGMMTKSLRGIAQFLDEADDVAEFAKYEEGIVRNVDDLHWSEEEGCYCDATIDDYEEGVLVCHKGYISLFPFLTGVLEPDNERVGKILDLIADEDELWSPHGLRSLSRSDALYGTGENYWRGPVWMNINYLAVVRLYDLAQTSSPHASRAAKLYKELRRNLVETVFDSWKETGFAWEQYNPDTGAGQRTQHFTGWTSLVVKIMAMPESAKGGGKKVGHDEL
;
A
#
# COMPACT_ATOMS: atom_id res chain seq x y z
N MET A 1 -74.34 0.51 60.31
CA MET A 1 -74.88 0.82 58.97
C MET A 1 -73.83 0.40 57.96
N ALA A 2 -74.15 -0.61 57.14
CA ALA A 2 -73.38 -1.03 55.96
C ALA A 2 -73.50 0.03 54.82
N PRO A 3 -72.90 -0.11 53.61
CA PRO A 3 -71.86 -1.05 53.08
C PRO A 3 -70.70 -0.35 52.27
N LEU A 4 -69.47 -0.91 52.16
CA LEU A 4 -68.82 -1.65 51.02
C LEU A 4 -68.42 -0.84 49.74
N PRO A 5 -67.45 -1.28 48.89
CA PRO A 5 -66.41 -2.32 49.04
C PRO A 5 -64.98 -1.97 48.49
N GLN A 6 -64.00 -2.76 48.96
CA GLN A 6 -62.70 -3.12 48.35
C GLN A 6 -62.87 -3.94 47.05
N PRO A 7 -61.87 -4.14 46.13
CA PRO A 7 -60.59 -4.81 46.40
C PRO A 7 -59.41 -4.21 45.58
N CYS A 8 -58.14 -4.63 45.62
CA CYS A 8 -57.57 -5.96 45.79
C CYS A 8 -56.08 -5.85 46.18
N ARG A 9 -55.65 -6.71 47.10
CA ARG A 9 -54.23 -7.03 47.37
C ARG A 9 -53.71 -7.94 46.26
N ALA A 10 -52.51 -7.66 45.76
CA ALA A 10 -51.41 -8.64 45.62
C ALA A 10 -50.18 -7.99 44.93
N VAL A 11 -49.01 -8.55 45.25
CA VAL A 11 -47.71 -8.39 44.58
C VAL A 11 -46.83 -7.20 45.01
N THR A 12 -46.36 -7.27 46.25
CA THR A 12 -45.08 -6.69 46.70
C THR A 12 -44.06 -7.82 46.81
N THR A 13 -43.49 -8.29 45.69
CA THR A 13 -42.23 -9.09 45.60
C THR A 13 -41.94 -9.44 44.13
N ALA A 14 -41.59 -8.44 43.29
CA ALA A 14 -41.14 -8.71 41.91
C ALA A 14 -40.26 -7.60 41.30
N LEU A 15 -39.71 -6.68 42.09
CA LEU A 15 -38.97 -5.51 41.58
C LEU A 15 -37.54 -5.37 42.11
N ALA A 16 -37.05 -6.36 42.87
CA ALA A 16 -35.66 -6.43 43.34
C ALA A 16 -34.84 -7.57 42.70
N LEU A 17 -35.42 -8.32 41.73
CA LEU A 17 -34.72 -9.39 41.00
C LEU A 17 -34.52 -9.09 39.50
N PHE A 18 -35.04 -7.98 38.99
CA PHE A 18 -34.86 -7.56 37.59
C PHE A 18 -33.68 -6.60 37.37
N GLY A 19 -33.06 -6.10 38.45
CA GLY A 19 -31.86 -5.24 38.39
C GLY A 19 -30.52 -5.98 38.43
N VAL A 20 -30.52 -7.32 38.54
CA VAL A 20 -29.30 -8.16 38.60
C VAL A 20 -29.19 -9.12 37.42
N ILE A 21 -30.23 -9.23 36.57
CA ILE A 21 -30.21 -10.11 35.38
C ILE A 21 -29.93 -9.33 34.07
N VAL A 22 -29.99 -7.99 34.08
CA VAL A 22 -29.65 -7.15 32.92
C VAL A 22 -28.17 -6.69 32.92
N LEU A 23 -27.41 -7.01 33.98
CA LEU A 23 -25.97 -6.77 34.08
C LEU A 23 -25.11 -8.03 33.83
N LEU A 24 -25.70 -9.09 33.29
CA LEU A 24 -25.06 -10.39 33.05
C LEU A 24 -25.21 -10.92 31.60
N ILE A 25 -25.63 -10.07 30.64
CA ILE A 25 -25.79 -10.47 29.22
C ILE A 25 -24.64 -9.97 28.32
N LEU A 26 -23.62 -9.29 28.87
CA LEU A 26 -22.33 -9.17 28.20
C LEU A 26 -21.36 -10.13 28.89
N SER A 27 -21.46 -11.42 28.57
CA SER A 27 -20.36 -12.33 28.84
C SER A 27 -19.20 -11.89 27.93
N PRO A 28 -17.96 -11.74 28.45
CA PRO A 28 -16.81 -11.59 27.57
C PRO A 28 -16.79 -12.78 26.61
N ALA A 29 -16.62 -12.53 25.32
CA ALA A 29 -16.46 -13.59 24.33
C ALA A 29 -15.35 -14.54 24.83
N SER A 30 -15.62 -15.83 24.82
CA SER A 30 -14.60 -16.81 25.20
C SER A 30 -13.41 -16.71 24.24
N ALA A 31 -12.20 -17.06 24.69
CA ALA A 31 -11.01 -17.05 23.83
C ALA A 31 -11.19 -17.89 22.55
N ALA A 32 -12.06 -18.91 22.58
CA ALA A 32 -12.42 -19.71 21.41
C ALA A 32 -13.28 -18.92 20.40
N GLU A 33 -14.29 -18.18 20.87
CA GLU A 33 -15.12 -17.33 20.00
C GLU A 33 -14.29 -16.19 19.36
N LEU A 34 -13.33 -15.64 20.11
CA LEU A 34 -12.40 -14.63 19.59
C LEU A 34 -11.53 -15.19 18.45
N SER A 35 -11.00 -16.40 18.65
CA SER A 35 -10.20 -17.11 17.66
C SER A 35 -10.99 -17.40 16.39
N ASP A 36 -12.29 -17.72 16.51
CA ASP A 36 -13.14 -18.02 15.35
C ASP A 36 -13.46 -16.76 14.53
N VAL A 37 -13.70 -15.62 15.18
CA VAL A 37 -13.93 -14.33 14.48
C VAL A 37 -12.66 -13.84 13.80
N GLN A 38 -11.51 -13.89 14.47
CA GLN A 38 -10.22 -13.54 13.87
C GLN A 38 -9.90 -14.44 12.67
N LYS A 39 -10.17 -15.74 12.80
CA LYS A 39 -10.03 -16.69 11.70
C LYS A 39 -10.93 -16.34 10.52
N ALA A 40 -12.21 -16.05 10.76
CA ALA A 40 -13.14 -15.65 9.70
C ALA A 40 -12.72 -14.33 9.01
N SER A 41 -12.21 -13.37 9.77
CA SER A 41 -11.65 -12.11 9.22
C SER A 41 -10.46 -12.42 8.31
N ASN A 42 -9.53 -13.26 8.74
CA ASN A 42 -8.37 -13.66 7.94
C ASN A 42 -8.74 -14.50 6.71
N ASP A 43 -9.71 -15.42 6.84
CA ASP A 43 -10.23 -16.21 5.72
C ASP A 43 -10.82 -15.29 4.63
N SER A 44 -11.48 -14.19 5.01
CA SER A 44 -12.00 -13.20 4.04
C SER A 44 -10.89 -12.47 3.26
N LEU A 45 -9.69 -12.39 3.83
CA LEU A 45 -8.51 -11.78 3.21
C LEU A 45 -7.60 -12.81 2.53
N LEU A 46 -7.91 -14.11 2.58
CA LEU A 46 -7.05 -15.16 2.04
C LEU A 46 -6.79 -14.94 0.55
N TRP A 47 -7.85 -14.76 -0.25
CA TRP A 47 -7.76 -14.57 -1.69
C TRP A 47 -7.83 -13.09 -2.08
N GLY A 48 -7.04 -12.73 -3.09
CA GLY A 48 -7.11 -11.43 -3.73
C GLY A 48 -6.20 -11.33 -4.96
N PRO A 49 -6.32 -10.25 -5.74
CA PRO A 49 -5.37 -9.87 -6.79
C PRO A 49 -4.00 -9.43 -6.22
N TYR A 50 -3.43 -10.22 -5.30
CA TYR A 50 -2.25 -9.89 -4.49
C TYR A 50 -0.92 -10.04 -5.23
N ARG A 51 -0.91 -9.87 -6.55
CA ARG A 51 0.28 -9.75 -7.41
C ARG A 51 0.29 -8.39 -8.09
N PRO A 52 0.52 -7.30 -7.34
CA PRO A 52 0.21 -5.95 -7.81
C PRO A 52 1.14 -5.46 -8.94
N ASN A 53 2.28 -6.14 -9.16
CA ASN A 53 3.14 -5.94 -10.34
C ASN A 53 2.47 -6.35 -11.66
N LEU A 54 1.39 -7.15 -11.62
CA LEU A 54 0.63 -7.57 -12.79
C LEU A 54 -0.59 -6.66 -13.02
N TYR A 55 -1.03 -6.55 -14.28
CA TYR A 55 -2.30 -5.90 -14.59
C TYR A 55 -3.47 -6.63 -13.92
N PHE A 56 -3.46 -7.96 -13.95
CA PHE A 56 -4.37 -8.78 -13.15
C PHE A 56 -3.70 -10.11 -12.79
N GLY A 57 -3.59 -10.39 -11.50
CA GLY A 57 -3.04 -11.65 -11.00
C GLY A 57 -3.54 -12.00 -9.61
N VAL A 58 -4.18 -13.15 -9.48
CA VAL A 58 -4.81 -13.63 -8.24
C VAL A 58 -3.91 -14.67 -7.58
N ARG A 59 -3.73 -14.54 -6.27
CA ARG A 59 -3.06 -15.55 -5.42
C ARG A 59 -3.63 -15.51 -4.01
N PRO A 60 -3.50 -16.59 -3.23
CA PRO A 60 -3.79 -16.51 -1.81
C PRO A 60 -2.61 -15.88 -1.04
N ARG A 61 -2.88 -15.42 0.19
CA ARG A 61 -1.87 -15.08 1.22
C ARG A 61 -1.22 -16.35 1.79
N LEU A 62 -0.71 -17.19 0.91
CA LEU A 62 -0.02 -18.43 1.23
C LEU A 62 1.27 -18.53 0.40
N PRO A 63 2.37 -19.00 1.01
CA PRO A 63 3.61 -19.22 0.29
C PRO A 63 3.43 -20.39 -0.67
N LYS A 64 4.11 -20.35 -1.82
CA LYS A 64 4.14 -21.44 -2.80
C LYS A 64 2.78 -22.11 -3.03
N SER A 65 1.87 -21.38 -3.67
CA SER A 65 0.46 -21.77 -3.78
C SER A 65 -0.06 -21.65 -5.22
N PHE A 66 -1.37 -21.82 -5.38
CA PHE A 66 -2.02 -21.59 -6.67
C PHE A 66 -1.95 -20.10 -7.04
N GLY A 67 -1.67 -19.81 -8.31
CA GLY A 67 -1.68 -18.46 -8.86
C GLY A 67 -2.32 -18.43 -10.25
N LEU A 68 -3.04 -17.35 -10.54
CA LEU A 68 -3.58 -17.06 -11.88
C LEU A 68 -3.05 -15.70 -12.35
N SER A 69 -2.67 -15.59 -13.61
CA SER A 69 -2.29 -14.31 -14.24
C SER A 69 -2.90 -14.15 -15.63
N LEU A 70 -3.23 -12.91 -15.99
CA LEU A 70 -3.82 -12.54 -17.28
C LEU A 70 -2.79 -11.86 -18.18
N MET A 71 -2.80 -12.22 -19.45
CA MET A 71 -2.00 -11.58 -20.50
C MET A 71 -2.84 -11.39 -21.75
N TRP A 72 -2.53 -10.37 -22.55
CA TRP A 72 -3.21 -10.13 -23.81
C TRP A 72 -2.35 -9.35 -24.80
N SER A 73 -2.71 -9.41 -26.08
CA SER A 73 -2.16 -8.56 -27.13
C SER A 73 -3.08 -8.52 -28.34
N LYS A 74 -3.02 -7.43 -29.11
CA LYS A 74 -3.60 -7.42 -30.46
C LYS A 74 -2.74 -8.28 -31.40
N VAL A 75 -3.37 -8.99 -32.32
CA VAL A 75 -2.72 -9.92 -33.25
C VAL A 75 -3.07 -9.56 -34.70
N GLU A 76 -2.93 -8.28 -35.03
CA GLU A 76 -3.16 -7.74 -36.38
C GLU A 76 -1.91 -7.85 -37.28
N ASP A 77 -0.72 -7.85 -36.68
CA ASP A 77 0.56 -7.88 -37.39
C ASP A 77 1.65 -8.61 -36.60
N TYR A 78 2.73 -9.00 -37.29
CA TYR A 78 3.82 -9.80 -36.73
C TYR A 78 4.76 -9.05 -35.77
N VAL A 79 4.68 -7.72 -35.72
CA VAL A 79 5.60 -6.87 -34.94
C VAL A 79 4.96 -6.44 -33.63
N SER A 80 3.71 -5.99 -33.66
CA SER A 80 2.98 -5.48 -32.50
C SER A 80 2.96 -6.45 -31.33
N VAL A 81 2.81 -7.76 -31.58
CA VAL A 81 2.78 -8.80 -30.54
C VAL A 81 4.07 -8.84 -29.71
N GLN A 82 5.23 -8.53 -30.30
CA GLN A 82 6.51 -8.55 -29.59
C GLN A 82 6.65 -7.39 -28.60
N HIS A 83 5.99 -6.26 -28.88
CA HIS A 83 6.11 -5.03 -28.09
C HIS A 83 4.92 -4.78 -27.17
N ASN A 84 3.72 -5.24 -27.55
CA ASN A 84 2.46 -4.91 -26.86
C ASN A 84 1.83 -6.10 -26.14
N PHE A 85 2.58 -7.18 -25.86
CA PHE A 85 2.08 -8.28 -25.04
C PHE A 85 2.06 -7.88 -23.57
N ARG A 86 0.87 -7.68 -23.01
CA ARG A 86 0.69 -7.18 -21.63
C ARG A 86 0.76 -8.32 -20.62
N HIS A 87 1.37 -8.04 -19.47
CA HIS A 87 1.40 -8.95 -18.32
C HIS A 87 1.68 -8.15 -17.04
N THR A 88 2.91 -7.62 -16.94
CA THR A 88 3.35 -6.72 -15.88
C THR A 88 2.93 -5.29 -16.18
N CYS A 89 2.59 -4.54 -15.14
CA CYS A 89 2.44 -3.10 -15.19
C CYS A 89 3.81 -2.49 -15.55
N GLU A 90 3.86 -1.69 -16.60
CA GLU A 90 5.08 -1.02 -17.05
C GLU A 90 4.79 0.47 -17.29
N GLN A 91 5.72 1.33 -16.88
CA GLN A 91 5.59 2.77 -17.09
C GLN A 91 5.69 3.11 -18.60
N HIS A 92 4.94 4.12 -19.05
CA HIS A 92 4.99 4.63 -20.43
C HIS A 92 4.72 3.59 -21.55
N SER A 93 4.01 2.50 -21.25
CA SER A 93 3.82 1.39 -22.19
C SER A 93 2.62 1.55 -23.14
N GLY A 94 2.20 2.79 -23.44
CA GLY A 94 1.07 3.06 -24.35
C GLY A 94 -0.31 2.77 -23.74
N MET A 95 -0.44 2.88 -22.41
CA MET A 95 -1.73 2.88 -21.72
C MET A 95 -2.29 4.31 -21.66
N ALA A 96 -3.59 4.46 -21.90
CA ALA A 96 -4.31 5.72 -21.67
C ALA A 96 -4.74 5.88 -20.20
N GLY A 97 -4.81 4.78 -19.46
CA GLY A 97 -5.18 4.73 -18.06
C GLY A 97 -5.43 3.28 -17.65
N TYR A 98 -5.20 2.94 -16.40
CA TYR A 98 -5.63 1.65 -15.85
C TYR A 98 -5.71 1.73 -14.34
N GLY A 99 -6.58 0.93 -13.75
CA GLY A 99 -6.72 0.86 -12.31
C GLY A 99 -8.05 0.29 -11.86
N TRP A 100 -8.20 0.17 -10.54
CA TRP A 100 -9.46 -0.19 -9.91
C TRP A 100 -10.38 1.02 -9.85
N ASP A 101 -11.59 0.87 -10.39
CA ASP A 101 -12.64 1.88 -10.31
C ASP A 101 -13.30 1.83 -8.92
N GLU A 102 -13.47 0.60 -8.44
CA GLU A 102 -13.99 0.24 -7.12
C GLU A 102 -13.33 -1.06 -6.68
N TYR A 103 -12.82 -1.11 -5.45
CA TYR A 103 -12.20 -2.32 -4.92
C TYR A 103 -12.22 -2.35 -3.39
N ASP A 104 -12.66 -3.49 -2.85
CA ASP A 104 -12.58 -3.84 -1.44
C ASP A 104 -11.79 -5.14 -1.29
N ALA A 105 -10.76 -5.12 -0.45
CA ALA A 105 -9.89 -6.26 -0.22
C ALA A 105 -10.61 -7.50 0.31
N ARG A 106 -11.81 -7.39 0.89
CA ARG A 106 -12.60 -8.51 1.44
C ARG A 106 -13.61 -9.10 0.48
N THR A 107 -14.13 -8.32 -0.47
CA THR A 107 -15.23 -8.77 -1.37
C THR A 107 -14.85 -8.77 -2.84
N GLY A 108 -13.98 -7.87 -3.29
CA GLY A 108 -13.54 -7.75 -4.68
C GLY A 108 -13.85 -6.37 -5.28
N GLY A 109 -13.95 -6.29 -6.60
CA GLY A 109 -14.14 -5.02 -7.30
C GLY A 109 -14.04 -5.09 -8.81
N ARG A 110 -14.06 -3.92 -9.43
CA ARG A 110 -13.98 -3.70 -10.89
C ARG A 110 -12.72 -2.91 -11.21
N GLN A 111 -11.93 -3.42 -12.14
CA GLN A 111 -10.79 -2.72 -12.73
C GLN A 111 -11.02 -2.53 -14.22
N THR A 112 -10.68 -1.35 -14.71
CA THR A 112 -10.69 -1.00 -16.12
C THR A 112 -9.28 -0.67 -16.59
N ILE A 113 -8.92 -1.12 -17.79
CA ILE A 113 -7.61 -0.95 -18.41
C ILE A 113 -7.83 -0.40 -19.82
N HIS A 114 -7.42 0.84 -20.06
CA HIS A 114 -7.53 1.52 -21.34
C HIS A 114 -6.23 1.36 -22.14
N ASP A 115 -6.10 0.26 -22.88
CA ASP A 115 -4.88 -0.08 -23.62
C ASP A 115 -4.90 0.49 -25.04
N ALA A 116 -4.48 1.75 -25.16
CA ALA A 116 -4.37 2.42 -26.46
C ALA A 116 -3.38 1.71 -27.41
N GLY A 117 -2.31 1.09 -26.88
CA GLY A 117 -1.33 0.35 -27.69
C GLY A 117 -1.92 -0.89 -28.37
N ASN A 118 -2.78 -1.63 -27.67
CA ASN A 118 -3.54 -2.75 -28.24
C ASN A 118 -4.91 -2.36 -28.81
N GLN A 119 -5.30 -1.08 -28.72
CA GLN A 119 -6.60 -0.57 -29.17
C GLN A 119 -7.79 -1.28 -28.50
N LEU A 120 -7.61 -1.69 -27.24
CA LEU A 120 -8.56 -2.51 -26.50
C LEU A 120 -8.79 -1.90 -25.12
N ASP A 121 -10.06 -1.79 -24.71
CA ASP A 121 -10.41 -1.54 -23.32
C ASP A 121 -10.79 -2.88 -22.66
N LEU A 122 -10.12 -3.21 -21.56
CA LEU A 122 -10.31 -4.46 -20.83
C LEU A 122 -10.91 -4.16 -19.45
N THR A 123 -11.93 -4.92 -19.06
CA THR A 123 -12.53 -4.88 -17.73
C THR A 123 -12.32 -6.22 -17.04
N THR A 124 -11.83 -6.19 -15.79
CA THR A 124 -11.74 -7.36 -14.91
C THR A 124 -12.60 -7.13 -13.67
N GLU A 125 -13.65 -7.93 -13.48
CA GLU A 125 -14.55 -7.86 -12.33
C GLU A 125 -14.32 -9.07 -11.43
N PHE A 126 -13.63 -8.88 -10.31
CA PHE A 126 -13.24 -9.94 -9.37
C PHE A 126 -14.16 -9.94 -8.15
N VAL A 127 -14.65 -11.11 -7.73
CA VAL A 127 -15.52 -11.24 -6.55
C VAL A 127 -15.16 -12.47 -5.72
N LYS A 128 -15.47 -12.42 -4.43
CA LYS A 128 -15.26 -13.51 -3.48
C LYS A 128 -16.56 -13.92 -2.81
N VAL A 129 -16.72 -15.23 -2.58
CA VAL A 129 -17.85 -15.82 -1.89
C VAL A 129 -17.33 -16.65 -0.72
N PRO A 130 -17.54 -16.22 0.54
CA PRO A 130 -17.06 -16.94 1.72
C PRO A 130 -17.58 -18.39 1.79
N GLY A 131 -16.75 -19.32 2.29
CA GLY A 131 -17.18 -20.70 2.49
C GLY A 131 -16.06 -21.67 2.87
N GLY A 132 -16.32 -22.56 3.83
CA GLY A 132 -15.33 -23.52 4.31
C GLY A 132 -14.11 -22.85 4.98
N PRO A 133 -13.09 -23.63 5.38
CA PRO A 133 -11.91 -23.14 6.10
C PRO A 133 -10.75 -22.69 5.20
N HIS A 134 -10.94 -22.63 3.87
CA HIS A 134 -9.89 -22.29 2.88
C HIS A 134 -10.24 -21.04 2.06
N GLY A 135 -10.90 -20.05 2.70
CA GLY A 135 -11.21 -18.75 2.11
C GLY A 135 -12.32 -18.72 1.04
N GLY A 136 -13.06 -19.81 0.85
CA GLY A 136 -14.22 -19.86 -0.04
C GLY A 136 -13.90 -19.92 -1.53
N ASN A 137 -14.84 -19.40 -2.31
CA ASN A 137 -14.77 -19.34 -3.76
C ASN A 137 -14.39 -17.93 -4.21
N TRP A 138 -13.87 -17.82 -5.42
CA TRP A 138 -13.72 -16.54 -6.10
C TRP A 138 -13.97 -16.70 -7.60
N ALA A 139 -14.27 -15.61 -8.26
CA ALA A 139 -14.38 -15.59 -9.71
C ALA A 139 -13.94 -14.25 -10.28
N VAL A 140 -13.55 -14.26 -11.56
CA VAL A 140 -13.33 -13.05 -12.34
C VAL A 140 -14.06 -13.13 -13.67
N ARG A 141 -14.74 -12.06 -14.04
CA ARG A 141 -15.21 -11.82 -15.42
C ARG A 141 -14.17 -10.98 -16.14
N VAL A 142 -13.76 -11.43 -17.32
CA VAL A 142 -12.86 -10.69 -18.22
C VAL A 142 -13.65 -10.30 -19.46
N ARG A 143 -13.74 -8.99 -19.71
CA ARG A 143 -14.41 -8.42 -20.89
C ARG A 143 -13.43 -7.54 -21.66
N GLY A 144 -13.36 -7.73 -22.98
CA GLY A 144 -12.56 -6.87 -23.86
C GLY A 144 -13.45 -6.24 -24.91
N VAL A 145 -13.34 -4.92 -25.07
CA VAL A 145 -14.09 -4.12 -26.03
C VAL A 145 -13.11 -3.36 -26.91
N PRO A 146 -13.15 -3.51 -28.25
CA PRO A 146 -12.35 -2.68 -29.15
C PRO A 146 -12.67 -1.20 -28.90
N ARG A 147 -11.63 -0.37 -28.80
CA ARG A 147 -11.80 1.07 -28.60
C ARG A 147 -12.44 1.74 -29.81
N GLU A 148 -12.94 2.97 -29.63
CA GLU A 148 -13.54 3.73 -30.74
C GLU A 148 -12.57 3.97 -31.92
N ASP A 149 -11.27 4.01 -31.65
CA ASP A 149 -10.18 4.14 -32.63
C ASP A 149 -9.67 2.79 -33.16
N ALA A 150 -10.36 1.69 -32.85
CA ALA A 150 -10.05 0.34 -33.29
C ALA A 150 -10.98 -0.13 -34.42
N PRO A 151 -10.51 -1.06 -35.29
CA PRO A 151 -11.42 -1.82 -36.15
C PRO A 151 -12.41 -2.64 -35.31
N LYS A 152 -13.65 -2.80 -35.81
CA LYS A 152 -14.68 -3.59 -35.08
C LYS A 152 -14.35 -5.08 -35.02
N ASP A 153 -13.60 -5.55 -36.00
CA ASP A 153 -13.06 -6.89 -36.15
C ASP A 153 -11.63 -6.99 -35.58
N LEU A 154 -11.30 -6.17 -34.57
CA LEU A 154 -9.99 -6.24 -33.88
C LEU A 154 -9.73 -7.64 -33.34
N LYS A 155 -8.61 -8.24 -33.74
CA LYS A 155 -8.21 -9.56 -33.30
C LYS A 155 -7.33 -9.48 -32.08
N THR A 156 -7.78 -10.13 -31.01
CA THR A 156 -7.11 -10.11 -29.71
C THR A 156 -6.81 -11.52 -29.26
N THR A 157 -5.56 -11.78 -28.86
CA THR A 157 -5.24 -12.98 -28.10
C THR A 157 -5.24 -12.70 -26.62
N VAL A 158 -5.84 -13.61 -25.85
CA VAL A 158 -5.85 -13.59 -24.39
C VAL A 158 -5.26 -14.90 -23.88
N VAL A 159 -4.32 -14.81 -22.95
CA VAL A 159 -3.68 -15.96 -22.32
C VAL A 159 -3.82 -15.86 -20.80
N LEU A 160 -4.42 -16.88 -20.20
CA LEU A 160 -4.37 -17.11 -18.76
C LEU A 160 -3.23 -18.08 -18.47
N ALA A 161 -2.42 -17.77 -17.46
CA ALA A 161 -1.47 -18.72 -16.89
C ALA A 161 -1.95 -19.12 -15.49
N ALA A 162 -2.34 -20.39 -15.35
CA ALA A 162 -2.64 -21.04 -14.07
C ALA A 162 -1.39 -21.77 -13.58
N THR A 163 -0.99 -21.52 -12.35
CA THR A 163 0.27 -21.98 -11.77
C THR A 163 0.04 -22.60 -10.40
N LEU A 164 0.85 -23.58 -10.02
CA LEU A 164 0.88 -24.15 -8.69
C LEU A 164 2.34 -24.32 -8.24
N GLU A 165 2.73 -23.61 -7.20
CA GLU A 165 4.03 -23.80 -6.56
C GLU A 165 3.93 -24.79 -5.39
N GLY A 166 5.05 -25.39 -5.00
CA GLY A 166 5.09 -26.26 -3.83
C GLY A 166 4.46 -27.64 -4.03
N LEU A 167 4.10 -28.29 -2.91
CA LEU A 167 3.57 -29.66 -2.93
C LEU A 167 2.08 -29.66 -3.29
N GLY A 168 1.74 -30.30 -4.39
CA GLY A 168 0.36 -30.43 -4.85
C GLY A 168 0.28 -30.98 -6.27
N SER A 169 -0.91 -30.89 -6.85
CA SER A 169 -1.12 -31.17 -8.27
C SER A 169 -2.15 -30.22 -8.87
N LEU A 170 -2.00 -29.91 -10.15
CA LEU A 170 -2.96 -29.16 -10.95
C LEU A 170 -3.12 -29.89 -12.27
N ASN A 171 -4.30 -30.47 -12.51
CA ASN A 171 -4.53 -31.35 -13.65
C ASN A 171 -5.61 -30.75 -14.55
N VAL A 172 -5.34 -30.70 -15.85
CA VAL A 172 -6.35 -30.37 -16.87
C VAL A 172 -7.29 -31.57 -17.00
N VAL A 173 -8.60 -31.31 -16.94
CA VAL A 173 -9.65 -32.32 -17.08
C VAL A 173 -10.42 -32.11 -18.38
N GLY A 174 -10.64 -33.20 -19.12
CA GLY A 174 -11.33 -33.16 -20.41
C GLY A 174 -10.41 -32.82 -21.58
N GLY A 175 -10.99 -32.24 -22.63
CA GLY A 175 -10.35 -31.95 -23.92
C GLY A 175 -11.02 -32.70 -25.07
N ALA A 176 -10.98 -32.14 -26.28
CA ALA A 176 -11.52 -32.82 -27.44
C ALA A 176 -10.65 -34.04 -27.79
N GLU A 177 -11.30 -35.19 -28.04
CA GLU A 177 -10.61 -36.43 -28.45
C GLU A 177 -9.84 -36.28 -29.77
N ASP A 178 -10.20 -35.27 -30.58
CA ASP A 178 -9.54 -34.96 -31.85
C ASP A 178 -8.21 -34.20 -31.68
N GLY A 179 -7.88 -33.74 -30.46
CA GLY A 179 -6.65 -33.02 -30.15
C GLY A 179 -6.62 -31.54 -30.60
N LEU A 180 -7.69 -31.01 -31.18
CA LEU A 180 -7.72 -29.68 -31.81
C LEU A 180 -8.04 -28.51 -30.84
N GLY A 181 -8.11 -28.79 -29.53
CA GLY A 181 -8.48 -27.80 -28.50
C GLY A 181 -9.83 -28.08 -27.84
N PHE A 182 -10.28 -27.19 -26.96
CA PHE A 182 -11.51 -27.32 -26.19
C PHE A 182 -12.65 -26.53 -26.84
N GLU A 183 -13.76 -27.20 -27.16
CA GLU A 183 -14.98 -26.56 -27.71
C GLU A 183 -15.82 -25.84 -26.64
N GLU A 184 -15.73 -26.32 -25.40
CA GLU A 184 -16.46 -25.83 -24.24
C GLU A 184 -15.47 -25.38 -23.14
N ASP A 185 -15.93 -25.32 -21.89
CA ASP A 185 -15.13 -24.85 -20.76
C ASP A 185 -13.87 -25.69 -20.52
N VAL A 186 -12.79 -25.03 -20.09
CA VAL A 186 -11.55 -25.68 -19.66
C VAL A 186 -11.59 -25.83 -18.15
N ARG A 187 -11.50 -27.06 -17.65
CA ARG A 187 -11.52 -27.37 -16.22
C ARG A 187 -10.18 -27.86 -15.71
N PHE A 188 -9.79 -27.36 -14.55
CA PHE A 188 -8.65 -27.83 -13.77
C PHE A 188 -9.13 -28.41 -12.45
N GLU A 189 -8.53 -29.51 -12.04
CA GLU A 189 -8.66 -30.07 -10.69
C GLU A 189 -7.31 -29.94 -9.98
N GLY A 190 -7.34 -29.24 -8.85
CA GLY A 190 -6.15 -28.92 -8.07
C GLY A 190 -6.23 -29.47 -6.65
N GLN A 191 -5.07 -29.75 -6.07
CA GLN A 191 -4.95 -30.10 -4.66
C GLN A 191 -3.64 -29.55 -4.10
N SER A 192 -3.68 -28.91 -2.94
CA SER A 192 -2.50 -28.56 -2.15
C SER A 192 -2.75 -28.78 -0.66
N GLY A 193 -1.67 -28.77 0.15
CA GLY A 193 -1.77 -28.93 1.59
C GLY A 193 -2.61 -27.83 2.27
N ASP A 194 -2.45 -26.59 1.83
CA ASP A 194 -3.06 -25.43 2.48
C ASP A 194 -4.44 -25.04 1.92
N LEU A 195 -4.73 -25.39 0.65
CA LEU A 195 -6.03 -25.10 0.01
C LEU A 195 -6.97 -26.30 -0.01
N GLY A 196 -6.48 -27.50 0.31
CA GLY A 196 -7.20 -28.74 0.07
C GLY A 196 -7.45 -28.99 -1.42
N GLU A 197 -8.54 -29.67 -1.73
CA GLU A 197 -9.00 -29.88 -3.11
C GLU A 197 -9.76 -28.65 -3.62
N PHE A 198 -9.55 -28.30 -4.89
CA PHE A 198 -10.24 -27.20 -5.56
C PHE A 198 -10.39 -27.47 -7.05
N ALA A 199 -11.23 -26.68 -7.70
CA ALA A 199 -11.37 -26.68 -9.15
C ALA A 199 -11.34 -25.26 -9.70
N VAL A 200 -10.80 -25.12 -10.91
CA VAL A 200 -10.82 -23.87 -11.67
C VAL A 200 -11.47 -24.14 -13.03
N GLU A 201 -12.44 -23.33 -13.41
CA GLU A 201 -13.13 -23.43 -14.69
C GLU A 201 -12.96 -22.13 -15.46
N VAL A 202 -12.41 -22.21 -16.67
CA VAL A 202 -12.33 -21.10 -17.62
C VAL A 202 -13.42 -21.32 -18.65
N THR A 203 -14.46 -20.48 -18.63
CA THR A 203 -15.62 -20.70 -19.49
C THR A 203 -15.28 -20.48 -20.96
N LYS A 204 -16.05 -21.09 -21.86
CA LYS A 204 -16.00 -20.82 -23.30
C LYS A 204 -16.06 -19.32 -23.57
N GLY A 205 -17.00 -18.65 -22.91
CA GLY A 205 -17.28 -17.23 -23.06
C GLY A 205 -18.21 -16.92 -24.22
N LYS A 206 -18.24 -15.64 -24.60
CA LYS A 206 -18.95 -15.05 -25.73
C LYS A 206 -17.96 -14.19 -26.51
N GLY A 207 -18.14 -14.13 -27.82
CA GLY A 207 -17.30 -13.37 -28.74
C GLY A 207 -17.17 -14.11 -30.06
N ASP A 208 -16.87 -13.38 -31.12
CA ASP A 208 -16.56 -13.99 -32.41
C ASP A 208 -15.08 -14.42 -32.44
N HIS A 209 -14.75 -15.32 -33.36
CA HIS A 209 -13.40 -15.87 -33.53
C HIS A 209 -12.95 -15.67 -34.98
N PRO A 210 -11.65 -15.48 -35.25
CA PRO A 210 -11.18 -15.23 -36.60
C PRO A 210 -11.53 -16.38 -37.57
N GLU A 211 -11.93 -16.03 -38.79
CA GLU A 211 -12.32 -17.01 -39.80
C GLU A 211 -11.15 -17.87 -40.32
N LYS A 212 -11.50 -19.04 -40.85
CA LYS A 212 -10.56 -19.96 -41.49
C LYS A 212 -9.93 -19.34 -42.75
N SER A 213 -8.71 -18.84 -42.60
CA SER A 213 -7.96 -18.15 -43.67
C SER A 213 -6.67 -18.87 -44.12
N HIS A 214 -6.18 -19.86 -43.36
CA HIS A 214 -4.93 -20.58 -43.64
C HIS A 214 -5.08 -22.09 -43.38
N PRO A 215 -4.34 -22.99 -44.09
CA PRO A 215 -4.35 -24.43 -43.84
C PRO A 215 -4.12 -24.84 -42.38
N LEU A 216 -3.24 -24.13 -41.66
CA LEU A 216 -2.93 -24.37 -40.24
C LEU A 216 -4.16 -24.32 -39.32
N TYR A 217 -5.24 -23.64 -39.72
CA TYR A 217 -6.51 -23.64 -38.99
C TYR A 217 -7.07 -25.05 -38.79
N ALA A 218 -6.84 -25.97 -39.73
CA ALA A 218 -7.34 -27.34 -39.61
C ALA A 218 -6.68 -28.11 -38.45
N GLU A 219 -5.50 -27.66 -38.00
CA GLU A 219 -4.76 -28.24 -36.88
C GLU A 219 -4.93 -27.42 -35.59
N LYS A 220 -5.15 -26.10 -35.73
CA LYS A 220 -5.33 -25.16 -34.61
C LYS A 220 -6.53 -24.23 -34.87
N PRO A 221 -7.77 -24.75 -34.79
CA PRO A 221 -8.97 -23.94 -35.01
C PRO A 221 -9.10 -22.84 -33.94
N LEU A 222 -9.29 -21.59 -34.36
CA LEU A 222 -9.28 -20.43 -33.46
C LEU A 222 -10.60 -20.24 -32.67
N ASP A 223 -11.66 -20.95 -33.06
CA ASP A 223 -12.92 -21.08 -32.32
C ASP A 223 -12.85 -22.10 -31.17
N ARG A 224 -11.67 -22.64 -30.88
CA ARG A 224 -11.41 -23.54 -29.75
C ARG A 224 -10.38 -22.95 -28.80
N THR A 225 -10.53 -23.26 -27.52
CA THR A 225 -9.56 -22.84 -26.50
C THR A 225 -8.34 -23.77 -26.53
N MET A 226 -7.14 -23.20 -26.63
CA MET A 226 -5.88 -23.95 -26.66
C MET A 226 -5.32 -24.07 -25.25
N VAL A 227 -4.93 -25.27 -24.83
CA VAL A 227 -4.29 -25.51 -23.53
C VAL A 227 -2.91 -26.11 -23.71
N LYS A 228 -1.90 -25.51 -23.07
CA LYS A 228 -0.54 -26.06 -23.05
C LYS A 228 0.00 -26.14 -21.64
N SER A 229 0.41 -27.33 -21.22
CA SER A 229 0.97 -27.58 -19.89
C SER A 229 2.48 -27.65 -19.90
N PHE A 230 3.09 -27.24 -18.79
CA PHE A 230 4.52 -27.27 -18.55
C PHE A 230 4.81 -27.72 -17.12
N GLN A 231 5.96 -28.38 -16.95
CA GLN A 231 6.61 -28.52 -15.66
C GLN A 231 7.77 -27.54 -15.60
N VAL A 232 7.69 -26.58 -14.68
CA VAL A 232 8.64 -25.47 -14.53
C VAL A 232 9.14 -25.45 -13.09
N PRO A 233 10.45 -25.18 -12.83
CA PRO A 233 10.93 -24.96 -11.47
C PRO A 233 10.23 -23.77 -10.79
N ASP A 234 9.96 -23.86 -9.49
CA ASP A 234 9.30 -22.81 -8.71
C ASP A 234 10.01 -21.45 -8.89
N GLU A 235 11.34 -21.43 -8.98
CA GLU A 235 12.15 -20.20 -9.03
C GLU A 235 11.92 -19.36 -10.30
N VAL A 236 11.35 -19.95 -11.36
CA VAL A 236 11.11 -19.28 -12.64
C VAL A 236 9.64 -19.33 -13.07
N ILE A 237 8.74 -19.86 -12.24
CA ILE A 237 7.31 -19.96 -12.56
C ILE A 237 6.64 -18.60 -12.76
N TRP A 238 7.17 -17.56 -12.07
CA TRP A 238 6.73 -16.17 -12.22
C TRP A 238 7.01 -15.61 -13.63
N GLN A 239 7.93 -16.21 -14.39
CA GLN A 239 8.29 -15.85 -15.76
C GLN A 239 7.30 -16.41 -16.81
N SER A 240 6.02 -16.47 -16.46
CA SER A 240 4.96 -17.05 -17.31
C SER A 240 4.92 -16.39 -18.70
N LYS A 241 5.14 -15.08 -18.80
CA LYS A 241 5.26 -14.37 -20.08
C LYS A 241 6.39 -14.94 -20.93
N GLN A 242 7.58 -15.17 -20.36
CA GLN A 242 8.71 -15.76 -21.08
C GLN A 242 8.42 -17.20 -21.53
N VAL A 243 7.69 -17.97 -20.73
CA VAL A 243 7.22 -19.31 -21.11
C VAL A 243 6.26 -19.23 -22.31
N VAL A 244 5.33 -18.27 -22.32
CA VAL A 244 4.45 -18.01 -23.48
C VAL A 244 5.29 -17.71 -24.73
N PHE A 245 6.24 -16.77 -24.65
CA PHE A 245 7.09 -16.43 -25.79
C PHE A 245 7.95 -17.60 -26.29
N ALA A 246 8.47 -18.43 -25.38
CA ALA A 246 9.19 -19.65 -25.75
C ALA A 246 8.28 -20.64 -26.49
N ALA A 247 7.03 -20.80 -26.03
CA ALA A 247 6.04 -21.64 -26.68
C ALA A 247 5.65 -21.12 -28.07
N LEU A 248 5.41 -19.82 -28.21
CA LEU A 248 5.09 -19.16 -29.48
C LEU A 248 6.25 -19.24 -30.47
N LYS A 249 7.50 -19.06 -30.01
CA LYS A 249 8.68 -19.22 -30.86
C LYS A 249 8.76 -20.62 -31.47
N GLY A 250 8.52 -21.67 -30.67
CA GLY A 250 8.49 -23.03 -31.19
C GLY A 250 7.40 -23.29 -32.24
N GLN A 251 6.32 -22.50 -32.24
CA GLN A 251 5.28 -22.55 -33.28
C GLN A 251 5.71 -21.80 -34.55
N LEU A 252 6.39 -20.66 -34.38
CA LEU A 252 6.96 -19.91 -35.48
C LEU A 252 8.00 -20.75 -36.25
N ASP A 253 8.93 -21.39 -35.55
CA ASP A 253 9.96 -22.22 -36.17
C ASP A 253 9.33 -23.35 -37.01
N LYS A 254 8.32 -24.04 -36.46
CA LYS A 254 7.55 -25.07 -37.19
C LYS A 254 6.83 -24.52 -38.42
N ALA A 255 6.18 -23.37 -38.29
CA ALA A 255 5.46 -22.75 -39.41
C ALA A 255 6.41 -22.34 -40.56
N VAL A 256 7.61 -21.85 -40.23
CA VAL A 256 8.65 -21.53 -41.22
C VAL A 256 9.14 -22.81 -41.92
N GLU A 257 9.37 -23.89 -41.18
CA GLU A 257 9.78 -25.18 -41.75
C GLU A 257 8.72 -25.78 -42.68
N GLU A 258 7.44 -25.66 -42.33
CA GLU A 258 6.35 -26.29 -43.07
C GLU A 258 5.85 -25.46 -44.27
N PHE A 259 5.65 -24.16 -44.09
CA PHE A 259 5.03 -23.29 -45.09
C PHE A 259 6.02 -22.37 -45.81
N GLY A 260 7.25 -22.22 -45.28
CA GLY A 260 8.24 -21.27 -45.77
C GLY A 260 7.84 -19.79 -45.56
N GLU A 261 8.78 -18.88 -45.78
CA GLU A 261 8.58 -17.44 -45.51
C GLU A 261 7.50 -16.78 -46.37
N GLN A 262 7.17 -17.35 -47.53
CA GLN A 262 6.23 -16.77 -48.49
C GLN A 262 4.76 -17.13 -48.24
N ASN A 263 4.49 -18.15 -47.40
CA ASN A 263 3.13 -18.61 -47.08
C ASN A 263 2.96 -18.75 -45.56
N MET A 264 3.47 -17.76 -44.81
CA MET A 264 3.33 -17.75 -43.36
C MET A 264 1.85 -17.65 -42.95
N PRO A 265 1.42 -18.39 -41.90
CA PRO A 265 0.09 -18.21 -41.31
C PRO A 265 -0.10 -16.76 -40.84
N PRO A 266 -1.34 -16.22 -40.90
CA PRO A 266 -1.61 -14.87 -40.43
C PRO A 266 -1.32 -14.74 -38.91
N PRO A 267 -1.09 -13.52 -38.38
CA PRO A 267 -0.64 -13.32 -37.00
C PRO A 267 -1.55 -13.94 -35.94
N ASP A 268 -2.87 -13.79 -36.08
CA ASP A 268 -3.92 -14.41 -35.25
C ASP A 268 -3.81 -15.94 -35.17
N GLN A 269 -3.41 -16.60 -36.27
CA GLN A 269 -3.17 -18.04 -36.32
C GLN A 269 -1.78 -18.43 -35.82
N LEU A 270 -0.75 -17.63 -36.13
CA LEU A 270 0.65 -17.90 -35.82
C LEU A 270 0.93 -17.76 -34.32
N TYR A 271 0.45 -16.70 -33.69
CA TYR A 271 0.68 -16.39 -32.27
C TYR A 271 -0.26 -17.17 -31.33
N THR A 272 -0.43 -18.46 -31.62
CA THR A 272 -1.16 -19.39 -30.76
C THR A 272 -0.29 -20.56 -30.33
N VAL A 273 -0.35 -20.94 -29.06
CA VAL A 273 0.30 -22.13 -28.53
C VAL A 273 -0.31 -23.40 -29.14
N ALA A 274 0.44 -24.49 -29.13
CA ALA A 274 -0.11 -25.81 -29.45
C ALA A 274 -1.05 -26.28 -28.34
N ASN A 275 -2.06 -27.08 -28.69
CA ASN A 275 -2.91 -27.76 -27.72
C ASN A 275 -2.23 -29.05 -27.23
N GLU A 276 -1.54 -28.96 -26.10
CA GLU A 276 -0.80 -30.07 -25.47
C GLU A 276 -1.10 -30.07 -23.95
N PRO A 277 -2.35 -30.35 -23.53
CA PRO A 277 -2.66 -30.50 -22.11
C PRO A 277 -1.98 -31.75 -21.55
N ALA A 278 -1.24 -31.56 -20.46
CA ALA A 278 -0.52 -32.60 -19.74
C ALA A 278 -0.48 -32.30 -18.23
N PRO A 279 -0.06 -33.26 -17.39
CA PRO A 279 0.32 -32.95 -16.01
C PRO A 279 1.45 -31.91 -15.98
N GLY A 280 1.39 -31.00 -15.03
CA GLY A 280 2.36 -29.94 -14.87
C GLY A 280 1.99 -29.02 -13.73
N ASN A 281 2.75 -27.94 -13.59
CA ASN A 281 2.52 -26.92 -12.58
C ASN A 281 2.34 -25.51 -13.17
N LEU A 282 2.43 -25.39 -14.50
CA LEU A 282 2.07 -24.19 -15.25
C LEU A 282 1.21 -24.60 -16.45
N HIS A 283 0.04 -24.00 -16.59
CA HIS A 283 -0.88 -24.25 -17.69
C HIS A 283 -1.26 -22.92 -18.35
N LEU A 284 -1.03 -22.84 -19.65
CA LEU A 284 -1.47 -21.75 -20.49
C LEU A 284 -2.84 -22.09 -21.07
N VAL A 285 -3.82 -21.20 -20.90
CA VAL A 285 -5.13 -21.27 -21.54
C VAL A 285 -5.25 -20.07 -22.47
N GLN A 286 -5.25 -20.32 -23.77
CA GLN A 286 -5.27 -19.26 -24.77
C GLN A 286 -6.58 -19.26 -25.57
N LYS A 287 -7.13 -18.06 -25.73
CA LYS A 287 -8.29 -17.75 -26.59
C LYS A 287 -7.90 -16.66 -27.58
N VAL A 288 -8.48 -16.69 -28.78
CA VAL A 288 -8.32 -15.64 -29.80
C VAL A 288 -9.69 -15.18 -30.21
N PHE A 289 -9.97 -13.89 -30.05
CA PHE A 289 -11.27 -13.29 -30.35
C PHE A 289 -11.16 -12.28 -31.49
N GLU A 290 -12.27 -12.07 -32.18
CA GLU A 290 -12.49 -10.99 -33.14
C GLU A 290 -13.59 -10.07 -32.60
N GLY A 291 -13.26 -8.80 -32.34
CA GLY A 291 -14.19 -7.84 -31.76
C GLY A 291 -14.36 -7.95 -30.24
N GLU A 292 -15.57 -7.69 -29.75
CA GLU A 292 -15.90 -7.73 -28.32
C GLU A 292 -15.99 -9.17 -27.80
N PHE A 293 -15.45 -9.41 -26.60
CA PHE A 293 -15.50 -10.71 -25.95
C PHE A 293 -15.72 -10.62 -24.44
N GLU A 294 -16.24 -11.71 -23.87
CA GLU A 294 -16.46 -11.88 -22.43
C GLU A 294 -16.28 -13.35 -22.05
N PHE A 295 -15.52 -13.65 -21.00
CA PHE A 295 -15.49 -14.99 -20.40
C PHE A 295 -15.25 -14.91 -18.89
N ASP A 296 -15.55 -16.01 -18.20
CA ASP A 296 -15.43 -16.10 -16.74
C ASP A 296 -14.33 -17.09 -16.35
N VAL A 297 -13.65 -16.82 -15.23
CA VAL A 297 -12.79 -17.78 -14.53
C VAL A 297 -13.38 -18.01 -13.15
N LEU A 298 -13.73 -19.26 -12.84
CA LEU A 298 -14.47 -19.65 -11.65
C LEU A 298 -13.61 -20.59 -10.79
N TYR A 299 -13.24 -20.15 -9.59
CA TYR A 299 -12.56 -21.00 -8.60
C TYR A 299 -13.56 -21.52 -7.58
N SER A 300 -13.52 -22.83 -7.34
CA SER A 300 -14.36 -23.51 -6.36
C SER A 300 -13.51 -24.31 -5.38
N ALA A 301 -13.50 -23.93 -4.11
CA ALA A 301 -12.93 -24.76 -3.06
C ALA A 301 -13.85 -25.98 -2.80
N ALA A 302 -13.30 -27.19 -2.68
CA ALA A 302 -14.10 -28.37 -2.36
C ALA A 302 -14.78 -28.27 -0.98
N SER A 303 -14.21 -27.47 -0.08
CA SER A 303 -14.79 -27.18 1.23
C SER A 303 -15.90 -26.12 1.22
N ALA A 304 -16.11 -25.42 0.11
CA ALA A 304 -17.18 -24.44 0.00
C ALA A 304 -18.55 -25.16 -0.12
N PRO A 305 -19.66 -24.54 0.36
CA PRO A 305 -20.97 -25.20 0.35
C PRO A 305 -21.49 -25.58 -1.04
N LYS A 306 -21.09 -24.81 -2.07
CA LYS A 306 -21.47 -24.99 -3.47
C LYS A 306 -20.33 -24.51 -4.37
N PRO A 307 -20.18 -25.10 -5.58
CA PRO A 307 -19.26 -24.57 -6.58
C PRO A 307 -19.69 -23.19 -7.07
N MET A 308 -18.74 -22.39 -7.53
CA MET A 308 -18.95 -21.07 -8.12
C MET A 308 -19.51 -21.20 -9.54
N THR A 309 -20.45 -20.32 -9.91
CA THR A 309 -21.07 -20.29 -11.24
C THR A 309 -21.07 -18.87 -11.84
N SER A 310 -21.20 -18.74 -13.16
CA SER A 310 -21.36 -17.44 -13.84
C SER A 310 -22.58 -16.64 -13.37
N ALA A 311 -23.65 -17.32 -12.92
CA ALA A 311 -24.83 -16.69 -12.34
C ALA A 311 -24.53 -16.11 -10.95
N ASP A 312 -23.78 -16.85 -10.13
CA ASP A 312 -23.29 -16.35 -8.85
C ASP A 312 -22.36 -15.16 -9.05
N LEU A 313 -21.42 -15.22 -10.01
CA LEU A 313 -20.53 -14.11 -10.35
C LEU A 313 -21.30 -12.84 -10.70
N THR A 314 -22.29 -12.94 -11.59
CA THR A 314 -23.10 -11.78 -12.02
C THR A 314 -23.80 -11.10 -10.85
N ARG A 315 -24.41 -11.90 -9.97
CA ARG A 315 -25.06 -11.38 -8.76
C ARG A 315 -24.04 -10.74 -7.80
N GLN A 316 -22.91 -11.40 -7.58
CA GLN A 316 -21.90 -10.92 -6.63
C GLN A 316 -21.20 -9.65 -7.11
N ILE A 317 -21.07 -9.44 -8.43
CA ILE A 317 -20.58 -8.16 -8.98
C ILE A 317 -21.53 -7.03 -8.56
N GLU A 318 -22.84 -7.19 -8.78
CA GLU A 318 -23.84 -6.18 -8.40
C GLU A 318 -23.86 -5.91 -6.89
N ASP A 319 -23.82 -6.97 -6.08
CA ASP A 319 -23.78 -6.87 -4.62
C ASP A 319 -22.49 -6.14 -4.15
N THR A 320 -21.34 -6.47 -4.73
CA THR A 320 -20.03 -5.88 -4.38
C THR A 320 -19.96 -4.40 -4.75
N THR A 321 -20.31 -4.03 -5.99
CA THR A 321 -20.39 -2.64 -6.47
C THR A 321 -21.29 -1.79 -5.57
N THR A 322 -22.47 -2.32 -5.24
CA THR A 322 -23.45 -1.63 -4.38
C THR A 322 -22.93 -1.46 -2.95
N ALA A 323 -22.35 -2.52 -2.39
CA ALA A 323 -21.83 -2.51 -1.02
C ALA A 323 -20.63 -1.57 -0.88
N PHE A 324 -19.69 -1.59 -1.83
CA PHE A 324 -18.55 -0.68 -1.88
C PHE A 324 -19.02 0.77 -1.93
N SER A 325 -19.88 1.11 -2.90
CA SER A 325 -20.39 2.47 -3.05
C SER A 325 -21.09 2.97 -1.79
N LYS A 326 -21.93 2.14 -1.16
CA LYS A 326 -22.57 2.51 0.11
C LYS A 326 -21.54 2.79 1.21
N ARG A 327 -20.62 1.85 1.44
CA ARG A 327 -19.60 1.98 2.49
C ARG A 327 -18.68 3.18 2.24
N TYR A 328 -18.33 3.45 0.98
CA TYR A 328 -17.55 4.61 0.58
C TYR A 328 -18.18 5.92 1.03
N HIS A 329 -19.50 6.06 0.85
CA HIS A 329 -20.22 7.25 1.28
C HIS A 329 -20.32 7.36 2.81
N ASP A 330 -20.36 6.23 3.50
CA ASP A 330 -20.43 6.20 4.97
C ASP A 330 -19.08 6.55 5.63
N VAL A 331 -17.95 6.25 4.97
CA VAL A 331 -16.60 6.35 5.56
C VAL A 331 -15.78 7.51 5.00
N MET A 332 -15.77 7.72 3.68
CA MET A 332 -14.79 8.58 3.00
C MET A 332 -15.39 9.59 2.04
N LYS A 333 -16.68 9.91 2.19
CA LYS A 333 -17.35 10.86 1.29
C LYS A 333 -16.59 12.20 1.26
N PRO A 334 -16.22 12.70 0.07
CA PRO A 334 -15.67 14.04 -0.10
C PRO A 334 -16.55 15.10 0.55
N GLN A 335 -15.93 16.06 1.22
CA GLN A 335 -16.57 17.20 1.87
C GLN A 335 -16.31 18.46 1.06
N ALA A 336 -17.19 19.47 1.24
CA ALA A 336 -17.08 20.75 0.57
C ALA A 336 -15.64 21.34 0.61
N PRO A 337 -15.17 21.96 -0.50
CA PRO A 337 -15.88 22.21 -1.75
C PRO A 337 -15.79 21.04 -2.77
N PHE A 338 -15.38 19.84 -2.35
CA PHE A 338 -15.15 18.70 -3.25
C PHE A 338 -16.35 17.76 -3.33
N ASP A 339 -17.54 18.23 -2.95
CA ASP A 339 -18.81 17.50 -3.00
C ASP A 339 -19.55 17.68 -4.34
N GLU A 340 -18.87 18.25 -5.35
CA GLU A 340 -19.34 18.42 -6.73
C GLU A 340 -18.99 17.21 -7.64
N ASP A 341 -19.58 17.18 -8.84
CA ASP A 341 -19.44 16.10 -9.81
C ASP A 341 -17.97 15.89 -10.25
N GLY A 342 -17.51 14.63 -10.25
CA GLY A 342 -16.18 14.21 -10.69
C GLY A 342 -15.18 13.94 -9.55
N TYR A 343 -15.25 14.68 -8.44
CA TYR A 343 -14.37 14.42 -7.28
C TYR A 343 -14.69 13.07 -6.60
N GLU A 344 -15.95 12.66 -6.57
CA GLU A 344 -16.33 11.37 -5.99
C GLU A 344 -15.74 10.20 -6.78
N GLU A 345 -15.81 10.24 -8.11
CA GLU A 345 -15.21 9.23 -9.00
C GLU A 345 -13.70 9.18 -8.83
N PHE A 346 -13.04 10.34 -8.88
CA PHE A 346 -11.61 10.48 -8.64
C PHE A 346 -11.19 9.90 -7.27
N SER A 347 -11.93 10.25 -6.22
CA SER A 347 -11.66 9.82 -4.85
C SER A 347 -11.86 8.30 -4.68
N LYS A 348 -12.91 7.73 -5.31
CA LYS A 348 -13.14 6.28 -5.35
C LYS A 348 -12.01 5.56 -6.10
N SER A 349 -11.58 6.09 -7.24
CA SER A 349 -10.51 5.52 -8.05
C SER A 349 -9.18 5.48 -7.29
N LEU A 350 -8.74 6.58 -6.67
CA LEU A 350 -7.48 6.60 -5.92
C LEU A 350 -7.50 5.65 -4.72
N PHE A 351 -8.60 5.65 -3.96
CA PHE A 351 -8.72 4.76 -2.81
C PHE A 351 -8.74 3.28 -3.22
N SER A 352 -9.47 2.95 -4.29
CA SER A 352 -9.55 1.59 -4.82
C SER A 352 -8.21 1.11 -5.36
N ASN A 353 -7.43 2.00 -5.98
CA ASN A 353 -6.08 1.66 -6.46
C ASN A 353 -5.05 1.51 -5.34
N LEU A 354 -5.21 2.22 -4.22
CA LEU A 354 -4.41 1.99 -3.02
C LEU A 354 -4.66 0.58 -2.47
N LEU A 355 -5.93 0.20 -2.27
CA LEU A 355 -6.29 -1.15 -1.83
C LEU A 355 -5.91 -2.23 -2.85
N GLY A 356 -6.09 -1.94 -4.14
CA GLY A 356 -5.72 -2.82 -5.25
C GLY A 356 -4.22 -2.94 -5.47
N GLY A 357 -3.42 -2.11 -4.79
CA GLY A 357 -1.96 -2.24 -4.69
C GLY A 357 -1.50 -3.20 -3.59
N ILE A 358 -2.38 -3.63 -2.68
CA ILE A 358 -2.02 -4.60 -1.64
C ILE A 358 -1.57 -5.91 -2.29
N GLY A 359 -0.40 -6.39 -1.88
CA GLY A 359 0.25 -7.58 -2.38
C GLY A 359 0.63 -8.54 -1.27
N TYR A 360 0.87 -9.80 -1.65
CA TYR A 360 1.45 -10.81 -0.80
C TYR A 360 2.75 -11.32 -1.45
N PHE A 361 3.85 -11.14 -0.73
CA PHE A 361 5.20 -11.40 -1.18
C PHE A 361 5.81 -12.51 -0.34
N TYR A 362 6.60 -13.38 -0.97
CA TYR A 362 7.30 -14.47 -0.30
C TYR A 362 8.61 -14.75 -1.01
N GLY A 363 9.69 -14.89 -0.25
CA GLY A 363 11.01 -15.20 -0.80
C GLY A 363 12.15 -14.79 0.11
N ASP A 364 13.37 -14.94 -0.41
CA ASP A 364 14.60 -14.48 0.24
C ASP A 364 14.83 -12.97 0.04
N SER A 365 15.44 -12.35 1.04
CA SER A 365 16.03 -11.00 1.01
C SER A 365 17.54 -11.09 0.84
N ARG A 366 18.19 -10.02 0.35
CA ARG A 366 19.65 -9.92 0.27
C ARG A 366 20.16 -8.93 1.32
N ILE A 367 20.92 -9.40 2.30
CA ILE A 367 21.28 -8.63 3.50
C ILE A 367 22.79 -8.71 3.77
N ASP A 368 23.42 -7.58 4.05
CA ASP A 368 24.82 -7.50 4.50
C ASP A 368 24.87 -7.37 6.03
N ARG A 369 25.22 -8.48 6.71
CA ARG A 369 25.45 -8.57 8.16
C ARG A 369 26.92 -8.65 8.53
N SER A 370 27.82 -8.12 7.70
CA SER A 370 29.27 -8.12 8.01
C SER A 370 29.60 -7.29 9.25
N TYR A 371 28.78 -6.28 9.57
CA TYR A 371 29.05 -5.29 10.63
C TYR A 371 30.49 -4.75 10.54
N ALA A 372 30.90 -4.44 9.31
CA ALA A 372 32.16 -3.82 8.98
C ALA A 372 32.41 -2.59 9.87
N PRO A 373 33.59 -2.43 10.50
CA PRO A 373 33.90 -1.26 11.34
C PRO A 373 33.67 0.08 10.63
N GLU A 374 33.83 0.13 9.31
CA GLU A 374 33.60 1.30 8.47
C GLU A 374 32.13 1.78 8.50
N TYR A 375 31.18 0.92 8.89
CA TYR A 375 29.77 1.26 9.03
C TYR A 375 29.43 2.00 10.33
N GLU A 376 30.36 2.12 11.28
CA GLU A 376 30.15 2.93 12.49
C GLU A 376 30.20 4.44 12.19
N GLU A 377 30.82 4.83 11.07
CA GLU A 377 30.89 6.21 10.58
C GLU A 377 31.48 7.20 11.60
N GLU A 378 32.56 6.80 12.28
CA GLU A 378 33.19 7.59 13.36
C GLU A 378 34.18 8.66 12.85
N ASN A 379 34.72 8.50 11.65
CA ASN A 379 35.76 9.39 11.10
C ASN A 379 35.19 10.35 10.03
N GLU A 380 35.81 11.52 9.88
CA GLU A 380 35.62 12.33 8.67
C GLU A 380 35.95 11.51 7.41
N GLY A 381 35.19 11.70 6.33
CA GLY A 381 35.35 10.86 5.14
C GLY A 381 34.69 9.48 5.22
N PHE A 382 33.92 9.18 6.27
CA PHE A 382 33.30 7.86 6.50
C PHE A 382 32.53 7.28 5.29
N TRP A 383 32.00 8.13 4.40
CA TRP A 383 31.26 7.66 3.24
C TRP A 383 32.13 6.90 2.23
N GLU A 384 33.43 7.20 2.17
CA GLU A 384 34.41 6.49 1.33
C GLU A 384 34.73 5.12 1.94
N GLU A 385 35.04 5.09 3.24
CA GLU A 385 35.28 3.85 4.00
C GLU A 385 34.07 2.91 3.94
N ALA A 386 32.86 3.44 4.14
CA ALA A 386 31.62 2.68 4.02
C ALA A 386 31.38 2.20 2.58
N ALA A 387 31.75 2.97 1.55
CA ALA A 387 31.65 2.53 0.16
C ALA A 387 32.65 1.41 -0.15
N GLU A 388 33.87 1.48 0.37
CA GLU A 388 34.86 0.41 0.28
C GLU A 388 34.34 -0.87 0.95
N ALA A 389 33.72 -0.76 2.12
CA ALA A 389 33.09 -1.88 2.80
C ALA A 389 31.96 -2.52 1.98
N ARG A 390 31.03 -1.71 1.44
CA ARG A 390 29.97 -2.22 0.56
C ARG A 390 30.52 -2.90 -0.70
N SER A 391 31.66 -2.43 -1.22
CA SER A 391 32.30 -3.01 -2.42
C SER A 391 32.81 -4.44 -2.19
N ARG A 392 33.05 -4.85 -0.94
CA ARG A 392 33.40 -6.24 -0.59
C ARG A 392 32.26 -7.22 -0.87
N ASN A 393 31.02 -6.72 -0.94
CA ASN A 393 29.83 -7.46 -1.31
C ASN A 393 29.63 -8.74 -0.48
N GLU A 394 29.67 -8.61 0.84
CA GLU A 394 29.49 -9.71 1.79
C GLU A 394 28.01 -10.07 2.04
N ALA A 395 27.10 -9.47 1.26
CA ALA A 395 25.67 -9.71 1.37
C ALA A 395 25.28 -11.15 1.00
N VAL A 396 24.43 -11.76 1.83
CA VAL A 396 23.92 -13.12 1.65
C VAL A 396 22.40 -13.13 1.48
N LEU A 397 21.87 -14.24 0.96
CA LEU A 397 20.41 -14.45 0.92
C LEU A 397 19.94 -14.95 2.28
N GLU A 398 18.95 -14.27 2.86
CA GLU A 398 18.30 -14.60 4.13
C GLU A 398 16.80 -14.83 3.91
N GLY A 399 16.21 -15.75 4.69
CA GLY A 399 14.79 -16.11 4.60
C GLY A 399 14.59 -17.61 4.37
N PRO A 400 13.43 -18.02 3.80
CA PRO A 400 12.40 -17.17 3.21
C PRO A 400 11.58 -16.41 4.28
N SER A 401 11.08 -15.25 3.89
CA SER A 401 10.16 -14.43 4.67
C SER A 401 8.90 -14.14 3.86
N GLU A 402 7.84 -13.68 4.52
CA GLU A 402 6.60 -13.26 3.87
C GLU A 402 6.19 -11.86 4.29
N LEU A 403 5.51 -11.15 3.38
CA LEU A 403 4.99 -9.82 3.63
C LEU A 403 3.65 -9.62 2.94
N PHE A 404 2.63 -9.23 3.71
CA PHE A 404 1.35 -8.73 3.23
C PHE A 404 1.29 -7.22 3.47
N THR A 405 1.30 -6.44 2.39
CA THR A 405 1.54 -4.99 2.45
C THR A 405 0.93 -4.27 1.26
N SER A 406 0.65 -2.98 1.40
CA SER A 406 0.45 -2.10 0.26
C SER A 406 1.79 -1.72 -0.39
N ILE A 407 1.73 -1.05 -1.55
CA ILE A 407 2.90 -0.67 -2.35
C ILE A 407 2.79 0.79 -2.81
N PRO A 408 3.90 1.49 -3.08
CA PRO A 408 3.85 2.86 -3.58
C PRO A 408 3.27 2.98 -5.00
N SER A 409 3.67 2.06 -5.90
CA SER A 409 3.27 2.10 -7.31
C SER A 409 3.40 0.73 -7.98
N ARG A 410 2.34 0.26 -8.64
CA ARG A 410 2.30 -1.01 -9.39
C ARG A 410 3.36 -1.15 -10.49
N PRO A 411 3.61 -0.15 -11.36
CA PRO A 411 4.56 -0.30 -12.47
C PRO A 411 6.04 -0.25 -12.05
N PHE A 412 6.39 0.50 -11.00
CA PHE A 412 7.79 0.81 -10.68
C PHE A 412 8.23 0.31 -9.29
N PHE A 413 7.35 0.42 -8.29
CA PHE A 413 7.61 0.05 -6.91
C PHE A 413 6.68 -1.07 -6.38
N PRO A 414 6.54 -2.24 -7.04
CA PRO A 414 5.58 -3.26 -6.62
C PRO A 414 6.12 -4.12 -5.48
N ARG A 415 6.43 -3.49 -4.34
CA ARG A 415 7.02 -4.11 -3.14
C ARG A 415 6.80 -3.21 -1.92
N GLY A 416 7.00 -3.76 -0.73
CA GLY A 416 6.86 -3.02 0.51
C GLY A 416 8.00 -2.03 0.73
N PHE A 417 7.65 -0.80 1.09
CA PHE A 417 8.58 0.22 1.59
C PHE A 417 8.15 0.66 2.98
N LEU A 418 9.06 0.60 3.95
CA LEU A 418 8.74 0.71 5.37
C LEU A 418 8.12 2.06 5.72
N TRP A 419 8.72 3.15 5.23
CA TRP A 419 8.25 4.50 5.55
C TRP A 419 7.01 4.92 4.74
N ASP A 420 6.83 4.39 3.52
CA ASP A 420 5.62 4.62 2.72
C ASP A 420 4.38 4.00 3.40
N GLU A 421 4.55 2.82 4.01
CA GLU A 421 3.41 2.04 4.50
C GLU A 421 2.59 2.75 5.57
N GLY A 422 3.21 3.51 6.46
CA GLY A 422 2.47 4.32 7.43
C GLY A 422 1.52 5.31 6.75
N PHE A 423 1.94 5.91 5.64
CA PHE A 423 1.11 6.82 4.85
C PHE A 423 0.01 6.09 4.07
N HIS A 424 0.31 4.89 3.55
CA HIS A 424 -0.68 4.05 2.88
C HIS A 424 -1.81 3.64 3.82
N LEU A 425 -1.46 3.30 5.07
CA LEU A 425 -2.40 2.76 6.03
C LEU A 425 -3.34 3.82 6.62
N LEU A 426 -3.01 5.11 6.58
CA LEU A 426 -3.86 6.18 7.12
C LEU A 426 -5.28 6.25 6.51
N PRO A 427 -5.46 6.16 5.17
CA PRO A 427 -6.80 6.01 4.61
C PRO A 427 -7.36 4.61 4.86
N ILE A 428 -6.53 3.55 4.79
CA ILE A 428 -7.01 2.17 4.95
C ILE A 428 -7.58 1.94 6.35
N VAL A 429 -7.02 2.54 7.41
CA VAL A 429 -7.51 2.36 8.80
C VAL A 429 -8.87 3.00 9.04
N ASP A 430 -9.30 3.95 8.21
CA ASP A 430 -10.68 4.45 8.25
C ASP A 430 -11.64 3.46 7.59
N TRP A 431 -11.18 2.75 6.57
CA TRP A 431 -11.96 1.73 5.84
C TRP A 431 -12.03 0.39 6.56
N ASP A 432 -10.90 -0.12 7.05
CA ASP A 432 -10.73 -1.48 7.56
C ASP A 432 -9.58 -1.52 8.56
N VAL A 433 -9.96 -1.48 9.84
CA VAL A 433 -9.01 -1.50 10.96
C VAL A 433 -8.33 -2.85 11.04
N ASP A 434 -9.09 -3.92 10.88
CA ASP A 434 -8.57 -5.29 10.96
C ASP A 434 -7.53 -5.57 9.86
N LEU A 435 -7.80 -5.19 8.61
CA LEU A 435 -6.85 -5.28 7.50
C LEU A 435 -5.56 -4.49 7.80
N THR A 436 -5.72 -3.28 8.31
CA THR A 436 -4.59 -2.42 8.69
C THR A 436 -3.71 -3.09 9.74
N LEU A 437 -4.31 -3.66 10.79
CA LEU A 437 -3.57 -4.34 11.85
C LEU A 437 -2.91 -5.65 11.35
N GLU A 438 -3.52 -6.36 10.42
CA GLU A 438 -2.89 -7.51 9.76
C GLU A 438 -1.64 -7.11 8.95
N ILE A 439 -1.67 -5.98 8.26
CA ILE A 439 -0.50 -5.43 7.56
C ILE A 439 0.59 -5.03 8.56
N ILE A 440 0.23 -4.30 9.64
CA ILE A 440 1.19 -3.94 10.71
C ILE A 440 1.86 -5.20 11.27
N LYS A 441 1.08 -6.21 11.62
CA LYS A 441 1.61 -7.49 12.11
C LYS A 441 2.56 -8.13 11.10
N SER A 442 2.22 -8.09 9.80
CA SER A 442 3.09 -8.63 8.75
C SER A 442 4.44 -7.91 8.66
N TRP A 443 4.49 -6.59 8.83
CA TRP A 443 5.74 -5.82 8.86
C TRP A 443 6.59 -6.15 10.09
N PHE A 444 5.97 -6.19 11.27
CA PHE A 444 6.69 -6.49 12.51
C PHE A 444 7.19 -7.94 12.59
N ASN A 445 6.61 -8.88 11.82
CA ASN A 445 7.12 -10.23 11.67
C ASN A 445 8.44 -10.32 10.89
N LEU A 446 8.83 -9.28 10.15
CA LEU A 446 10.12 -9.21 9.45
C LEU A 446 11.26 -8.70 10.35
N MET A 447 10.93 -8.28 11.57
CA MET A 447 11.90 -7.71 12.50
C MET A 447 12.90 -8.76 12.95
N ASP A 448 14.18 -8.40 12.96
CA ASP A 448 15.22 -9.26 13.52
C ASP A 448 15.30 -9.18 15.06
N GLU A 449 16.26 -9.90 15.63
CA GLU A 449 16.43 -9.97 17.09
C GLU A 449 16.86 -8.65 17.73
N ASP A 450 17.52 -7.77 16.97
CA ASP A 450 18.00 -6.47 17.43
C ASP A 450 16.91 -5.40 17.35
N GLY A 451 15.90 -5.59 16.52
CA GLY A 451 14.80 -4.65 16.31
C GLY A 451 14.81 -3.96 14.96
N TRP A 452 15.67 -4.37 14.03
CA TRP A 452 15.73 -3.80 12.69
C TRP A 452 14.65 -4.38 11.77
N ILE A 453 14.12 -3.54 10.89
CA ILE A 453 13.27 -3.93 9.76
C ILE A 453 13.87 -3.27 8.51
N GLY A 454 14.12 -4.05 7.46
CA GLY A 454 14.62 -3.52 6.19
C GLY A 454 13.71 -2.47 5.59
N ARG A 455 14.28 -1.37 5.08
CA ARG A 455 13.51 -0.24 4.51
C ARG A 455 12.73 -0.62 3.25
N GLU A 456 13.25 -1.55 2.47
CA GLU A 456 12.70 -1.96 1.18
C GLU A 456 12.69 -3.49 1.08
N GLN A 457 11.50 -4.07 0.94
CA GLN A 457 11.27 -5.51 1.09
C GLN A 457 11.26 -6.20 -0.28
N ILE A 458 12.42 -6.70 -0.69
CA ILE A 458 12.65 -7.29 -2.01
C ILE A 458 12.69 -8.82 -1.89
N LEU A 459 11.51 -9.43 -1.73
CA LEU A 459 11.38 -10.85 -1.44
C LEU A 459 11.34 -11.69 -2.72
N GLY A 460 12.40 -12.45 -2.97
CA GLY A 460 12.49 -13.43 -4.05
C GLY A 460 12.81 -12.86 -5.45
N PRO A 461 12.95 -13.73 -6.46
CA PRO A 461 13.43 -13.36 -7.79
C PRO A 461 12.48 -12.47 -8.57
N GLU A 462 11.16 -12.61 -8.39
CA GLU A 462 10.17 -11.76 -9.05
C GLU A 462 10.32 -10.29 -8.60
N ALA A 463 10.41 -10.04 -7.29
CA ALA A 463 10.63 -8.69 -6.76
C ALA A 463 12.01 -8.15 -7.18
N ARG A 464 13.08 -8.96 -7.07
CA ARG A 464 14.44 -8.57 -7.49
C ARG A 464 14.53 -8.19 -8.96
N SER A 465 13.68 -8.74 -9.83
CA SER A 465 13.67 -8.40 -11.26
C SER A 465 13.28 -6.94 -11.56
N LYS A 466 12.64 -6.26 -10.59
CA LYS A 466 12.21 -4.86 -10.69
C LYS A 466 13.17 -3.89 -9.97
N VAL A 467 14.29 -4.37 -9.46
CA VAL A 467 15.25 -3.56 -8.68
C VAL A 467 16.67 -3.70 -9.25
N PRO A 468 17.35 -2.60 -9.59
CA PRO A 468 18.76 -2.64 -9.96
C PRO A 468 19.62 -3.32 -8.88
N PRO A 469 20.61 -4.17 -9.24
CA PRO A 469 21.40 -4.96 -8.29
C PRO A 469 22.06 -4.17 -7.13
N GLU A 470 22.40 -2.91 -7.36
CA GLU A 470 23.00 -1.97 -6.42
C GLU A 470 22.05 -1.55 -5.28
N PHE A 471 20.73 -1.61 -5.49
CA PHE A 471 19.71 -1.26 -4.49
C PHE A 471 19.10 -2.49 -3.80
N GLN A 472 19.52 -3.71 -4.18
CA GLN A 472 18.95 -4.94 -3.63
C GLN A 472 19.44 -5.25 -2.21
N VAL A 473 20.64 -4.82 -1.85
CA VAL A 473 21.24 -5.14 -0.55
C VAL A 473 20.65 -4.25 0.54
N GLN A 474 20.17 -4.87 1.61
CA GLN A 474 19.73 -4.19 2.82
C GLN A 474 20.80 -4.25 3.92
N TYR A 475 20.88 -3.21 4.75
CA TYR A 475 21.91 -3.04 5.78
C TYR A 475 21.25 -2.86 7.17
N PRO A 476 21.53 -3.72 8.16
CA PRO A 476 20.86 -3.68 9.47
C PRO A 476 21.07 -2.45 10.35
N HIS A 477 22.00 -1.56 9.98
CA HIS A 477 22.24 -0.28 10.67
C HIS A 477 21.56 0.91 9.96
N TYR A 478 20.93 0.68 8.79
CA TYR A 478 20.18 1.69 8.05
C TYR A 478 18.72 1.71 8.49
N ALA A 479 18.31 2.87 8.98
CA ALA A 479 16.96 3.17 9.41
C ALA A 479 16.10 3.82 8.32
N ASN A 480 14.81 4.00 8.60
CA ASN A 480 13.88 4.75 7.76
C ASN A 480 12.74 5.35 8.60
N PRO A 481 12.11 6.48 8.24
CA PRO A 481 11.12 7.12 9.10
C PRO A 481 10.05 6.13 9.64
N PRO A 482 9.77 6.15 10.95
CA PRO A 482 8.97 5.12 11.64
C PRO A 482 7.46 5.37 11.48
N THR A 483 6.99 5.58 10.26
CA THR A 483 5.61 6.02 9.96
C THR A 483 4.54 5.01 10.36
N LEU A 484 4.88 3.72 10.53
CA LEU A 484 3.95 2.71 11.06
C LEU A 484 3.37 3.10 12.43
N PHE A 485 4.04 3.96 13.20
CA PHE A 485 3.57 4.43 14.50
C PHE A 485 2.34 5.36 14.40
N PHE A 486 2.11 6.01 13.26
CA PHE A 486 0.89 6.80 13.02
C PHE A 486 -0.37 5.94 13.22
N ILE A 487 -0.33 4.73 12.69
CA ILE A 487 -1.45 3.80 12.70
C ILE A 487 -1.77 3.31 14.10
N LEU A 488 -0.75 3.18 14.94
CA LEU A 488 -0.92 2.75 16.32
C LEU A 488 -1.59 3.86 17.14
N SER A 489 -1.15 5.11 16.96
CA SER A 489 -1.81 6.28 17.55
C SER A 489 -3.27 6.38 17.08
N ALA A 490 -3.51 6.28 15.76
CA ALA A 490 -4.86 6.29 15.18
C ALA A 490 -5.75 5.16 15.73
N PHE A 491 -5.20 3.96 15.94
CA PHE A 491 -5.94 2.83 16.50
C PHE A 491 -6.32 3.07 17.97
N ILE A 492 -5.39 3.55 18.80
CA ILE A 492 -5.67 3.91 20.20
C ILE A 492 -6.73 5.02 20.30
N ASP A 493 -6.66 6.02 19.44
CA ASP A 493 -7.65 7.10 19.37
C ASP A 493 -9.04 6.58 19.03
N LYS A 494 -9.14 5.69 18.03
CA LYS A 494 -10.42 5.03 17.67
C LYS A 494 -10.98 4.21 18.84
N LEU A 495 -10.14 3.49 19.59
CA LEU A 495 -10.57 2.75 20.79
C LEU A 495 -11.07 3.68 21.90
N ASN A 496 -10.36 4.78 22.15
CA ASN A 496 -10.73 5.78 23.16
C ASN A 496 -12.03 6.50 22.79
N ALA A 497 -12.22 6.85 21.52
CA ALA A 497 -13.44 7.50 21.02
C ALA A 497 -14.69 6.65 21.31
N GLN A 498 -14.61 5.32 21.14
CA GLN A 498 -15.71 4.41 21.47
C GLN A 498 -16.06 4.38 22.97
N SER A 499 -15.06 4.52 23.84
CA SER A 499 -15.25 4.52 25.30
C SER A 499 -15.93 5.78 25.86
N SER A 500 -15.96 6.87 25.08
CA SER A 500 -16.36 8.22 25.52
C SER A 500 -17.78 8.66 25.13
N ASP A 501 -18.52 7.82 24.40
CA ASP A 501 -19.92 7.95 23.96
C ASP A 501 -20.27 9.26 23.22
N SER A 502 -20.29 9.22 21.88
CA SER A 502 -20.99 10.22 21.05
C SER A 502 -21.52 9.61 19.74
N SER A 503 -22.78 9.91 19.45
CA SER A 503 -23.65 9.34 18.41
C SER A 503 -23.24 9.61 16.95
N ALA A 504 -22.01 10.06 16.68
CA ALA A 504 -21.53 10.36 15.33
C ALA A 504 -20.55 9.30 14.78
N HIS A 505 -20.05 8.38 15.61
CA HIS A 505 -19.08 7.35 15.21
C HIS A 505 -19.60 5.91 15.44
N GLN A 506 -20.89 5.75 15.80
CA GLN A 506 -21.53 4.43 15.96
C GLN A 506 -21.64 3.61 14.66
N VAL A 507 -21.34 4.18 13.49
CA VAL A 507 -21.47 3.49 12.19
C VAL A 507 -20.43 2.38 12.02
N LEU A 508 -19.32 2.39 12.78
CA LEU A 508 -18.23 1.43 12.63
C LEU A 508 -18.31 0.21 13.55
N ALA A 509 -19.16 0.20 14.57
CA ALA A 509 -19.18 -0.88 15.57
C ALA A 509 -20.31 -1.88 15.34
N ASP A 510 -20.43 -2.43 14.12
CA ASP A 510 -21.19 -3.66 13.92
C ASP A 510 -20.35 -4.82 14.49
N PRO A 511 -20.78 -5.51 15.57
CA PRO A 511 -20.01 -6.62 16.15
C PRO A 511 -19.85 -7.81 15.21
N SER A 512 -20.61 -7.84 14.11
CA SER A 512 -20.51 -8.85 13.05
C SER A 512 -19.69 -8.40 11.84
N SER A 513 -19.22 -7.15 11.83
CA SER A 513 -18.39 -6.60 10.75
C SER A 513 -16.94 -7.07 10.85
N PRO A 514 -16.39 -7.70 9.80
CA PRO A 514 -14.99 -8.14 9.79
C PRO A 514 -13.99 -6.98 9.68
N TYR A 515 -14.45 -5.74 9.45
CA TYR A 515 -13.61 -4.55 9.28
C TYR A 515 -13.14 -3.92 10.60
N THR A 516 -13.78 -4.29 11.71
CA THR A 516 -13.74 -3.53 12.97
C THR A 516 -13.79 -4.43 14.21
N THR A 517 -13.39 -5.70 14.08
CA THR A 517 -13.39 -6.69 15.17
C THR A 517 -12.66 -6.14 16.39
N TYR A 518 -11.45 -5.60 16.19
CA TYR A 518 -10.63 -5.09 17.28
C TYR A 518 -11.24 -3.85 17.94
N LEU A 519 -11.96 -3.01 17.19
CA LEU A 519 -12.67 -1.88 17.78
C LEU A 519 -13.87 -2.35 18.61
N SER A 520 -14.65 -3.29 18.08
CA SER A 520 -15.86 -3.80 18.75
C SER A 520 -15.57 -4.72 19.95
N ASN A 521 -14.34 -5.23 20.08
CA ASN A 521 -13.93 -6.14 21.14
C ASN A 521 -12.65 -5.69 21.85
N ARG A 522 -12.83 -5.10 23.03
CA ARG A 522 -11.72 -4.56 23.85
C ARG A 522 -10.69 -5.63 24.26
N ASP A 523 -11.11 -6.86 24.52
CA ASP A 523 -10.18 -7.92 24.93
C ASP A 523 -9.28 -8.34 23.75
N ALA A 524 -9.82 -8.44 22.54
CA ALA A 524 -9.02 -8.62 21.31
C ALA A 524 -8.03 -7.47 21.09
N ALA A 525 -8.47 -6.21 21.23
CA ALA A 525 -7.59 -5.06 21.09
C ALA A 525 -6.45 -5.08 22.11
N LEU A 526 -6.76 -5.36 23.39
CA LEU A 526 -5.76 -5.46 24.45
C LEU A 526 -4.79 -6.62 24.20
N GLN A 527 -5.28 -7.77 23.74
CA GLN A 527 -4.42 -8.89 23.39
C GLN A 527 -3.48 -8.52 22.24
N TYR A 528 -4.01 -7.97 21.15
CA TYR A 528 -3.22 -7.52 20.01
C TYR A 528 -2.12 -6.54 20.41
N LEU A 529 -2.48 -5.51 21.20
CA LEU A 529 -1.52 -4.52 21.68
C LEU A 529 -0.46 -5.13 22.61
N ARG A 530 -0.83 -6.07 23.50
CA ARG A 530 0.13 -6.76 24.37
C ARG A 530 1.13 -7.62 23.59
N GLU A 531 0.72 -8.22 22.48
CA GLU A 531 1.59 -8.97 21.60
C GLU A 531 2.53 -8.05 20.80
N LEU A 532 2.01 -6.93 20.30
CA LEU A 532 2.77 -5.99 19.46
C LEU A 532 3.71 -5.09 20.27
N TYR A 533 3.31 -4.65 21.47
CA TYR A 533 4.02 -3.64 22.26
C TYR A 533 5.50 -3.96 22.55
N PRO A 534 5.88 -5.20 22.92
CA PRO A 534 7.29 -5.55 23.07
C PRO A 534 8.12 -5.38 21.79
N LEU A 535 7.52 -5.62 20.60
CA LEU A 535 8.18 -5.43 19.31
C LEU A 535 8.35 -3.94 19.00
N LEU A 536 7.35 -3.10 19.32
CA LEU A 536 7.44 -1.65 19.20
C LEU A 536 8.56 -1.08 20.05
N LYS A 537 8.65 -1.50 21.33
CA LYS A 537 9.75 -1.10 22.22
C LYS A 537 11.10 -1.53 21.66
N ARG A 538 11.22 -2.77 21.16
CA ARG A 538 12.46 -3.27 20.57
C ARG A 538 12.90 -2.40 19.38
N HIS A 539 11.99 -2.11 18.46
CA HIS A 539 12.26 -1.25 17.31
C HIS A 539 12.67 0.17 17.72
N TYR A 540 11.97 0.76 18.69
CA TYR A 540 12.31 2.08 19.22
C TYR A 540 13.70 2.13 19.88
N PHE A 541 14.04 1.14 20.70
CA PHE A 541 15.36 1.09 21.33
C PHE A 541 16.47 0.75 20.32
N TRP A 542 16.16 0.00 19.26
CA TRP A 542 17.05 -0.17 18.11
C TRP A 542 17.33 1.18 17.43
N PHE A 543 16.31 1.97 17.14
CA PHE A 543 16.45 3.33 16.61
C PHE A 543 17.34 4.20 17.49
N ARG A 544 17.04 4.22 18.80
CA ARG A 544 17.80 5.03 19.76
C ARG A 544 19.25 4.66 19.88
N LYS A 545 19.56 3.37 19.76
CA LYS A 545 20.92 2.87 19.81
C LYS A 545 21.66 3.17 18.51
N THR A 546 21.10 2.78 17.37
CA THR A 546 21.79 2.80 16.08
C THR A 546 21.89 4.19 15.45
N GLN A 547 20.91 5.05 15.73
CA GLN A 547 20.86 6.40 15.16
C GLN A 547 21.26 7.48 16.17
N ALA A 548 21.85 7.11 17.31
CA ALA A 548 22.35 8.07 18.29
C ALA A 548 23.37 9.04 17.65
N GLY A 549 23.24 10.33 17.94
CA GLY A 549 24.18 11.37 17.55
C GLY A 549 25.15 11.69 18.67
N ASP A 550 26.34 12.20 18.32
CA ASP A 550 27.31 12.61 19.31
C ASP A 550 27.11 14.07 19.73
N ILE A 551 26.66 14.25 20.98
CA ILE A 551 26.52 15.57 21.62
C ILE A 551 27.75 15.89 22.47
N LYS A 552 28.42 14.87 23.04
CA LYS A 552 29.34 15.06 24.17
C LYS A 552 30.77 15.37 23.76
N SER A 553 31.17 14.95 22.56
CA SER A 553 32.54 15.16 22.09
C SER A 553 32.77 16.57 21.55
N TYR A 554 31.71 17.37 21.40
CA TYR A 554 31.77 18.70 20.76
C TYR A 554 31.24 19.81 21.67
N GLU A 555 31.57 21.07 21.36
CA GLU A 555 31.11 22.22 22.14
C GLU A 555 29.64 22.55 21.81
N ARG A 556 28.72 21.84 22.47
CA ARG A 556 27.26 22.02 22.36
C ARG A 556 26.61 22.11 23.74
N SER A 557 25.57 22.94 23.84
CA SER A 557 24.70 23.02 25.02
C SER A 557 23.35 22.38 24.69
N ALA A 558 22.95 21.37 25.46
CA ALA A 558 21.65 20.73 25.32
C ALA A 558 21.12 20.30 26.68
N PHE A 559 19.81 20.40 26.88
CA PHE A 559 19.14 19.94 28.08
C PHE A 559 19.40 18.46 28.36
N SER A 560 19.35 17.61 27.34
CA SER A 560 19.71 16.20 27.42
C SER A 560 20.97 15.90 26.61
N THR A 561 21.97 15.28 27.24
CA THR A 561 23.18 14.79 26.53
C THR A 561 22.97 13.43 25.86
N ARG A 562 21.72 12.96 25.74
CA ARG A 562 21.35 11.67 25.14
C ARG A 562 20.34 11.79 24.01
N GLU A 563 19.58 12.87 23.94
CA GLU A 563 18.50 13.04 22.95
C GLU A 563 18.98 13.90 21.77
N GLY A 564 19.86 13.31 20.95
CA GLY A 564 20.31 13.88 19.69
C GLY A 564 20.61 12.72 18.75
N TYR A 565 20.26 12.88 17.48
CA TYR A 565 20.19 11.76 16.56
C TYR A 565 20.76 12.12 15.19
N ARG A 566 21.39 11.15 14.53
CA ARG A 566 22.00 11.29 13.20
C ARG A 566 21.63 10.09 12.34
N TRP A 567 21.24 10.37 11.10
CA TRP A 567 20.98 9.35 10.09
C TRP A 567 22.29 8.68 9.68
N ARG A 568 22.31 7.34 9.71
CA ARG A 568 23.41 6.53 9.16
C ARG A 568 23.23 6.30 7.66
N GLY A 569 24.32 5.99 6.96
CA GLY A 569 24.34 5.67 5.54
C GLY A 569 24.34 6.86 4.61
N ARG A 570 24.66 8.07 5.10
CA ARG A 570 24.70 9.25 4.25
C ARG A 570 25.94 9.29 3.35
N THR A 571 25.78 9.92 2.21
CA THR A 571 26.85 10.28 1.27
C THR A 571 26.91 11.81 1.16
N PRO A 572 27.89 12.39 0.42
CA PRO A 572 27.88 13.83 0.14
C PRO A 572 26.62 14.28 -0.61
N SER A 573 26.03 13.42 -1.45
CA SER A 573 24.88 13.76 -2.27
C SER A 573 23.53 13.36 -1.69
N HIS A 574 23.47 12.32 -0.85
CA HIS A 574 22.21 11.67 -0.47
C HIS A 574 22.16 11.16 0.97
N ILE A 575 20.96 11.16 1.58
CA ILE A 575 20.61 10.44 2.81
C ILE A 575 19.36 9.57 2.56
N LEU A 576 19.54 8.42 1.91
CA LEU A 576 18.44 7.51 1.54
C LEU A 576 17.64 6.99 2.76
N THR A 577 18.30 6.93 3.91
CA THR A 577 17.71 6.49 5.17
C THR A 577 16.72 7.49 5.74
N SER A 578 16.83 8.79 5.42
CA SER A 578 15.84 9.78 5.89
C SER A 578 14.52 9.74 5.12
N GLY A 579 14.49 9.08 3.96
CA GLY A 579 13.36 9.11 3.01
C GLY A 579 13.27 10.40 2.18
N LEU A 580 14.19 11.36 2.41
CA LEU A 580 14.28 12.62 1.65
C LEU A 580 15.65 12.67 0.96
N ASP A 581 15.81 11.78 -0.02
CA ASP A 581 17.10 11.32 -0.55
C ASP A 581 18.11 12.43 -0.84
N ASP A 582 17.77 13.41 -1.69
CA ASP A 582 18.67 14.48 -2.15
C ASP A 582 18.44 15.82 -1.43
N TYR A 583 17.63 15.86 -0.36
CA TYR A 583 17.41 17.08 0.40
C TYR A 583 18.75 17.64 0.91
N PRO A 584 19.05 18.94 0.75
CA PRO A 584 20.33 19.50 1.16
C PRO A 584 20.62 19.35 2.67
N ARG A 585 21.83 18.89 2.99
CA ARG A 585 22.32 18.68 4.36
C ARG A 585 23.68 19.36 4.53
N ALA A 586 24.23 19.31 5.75
CA ALA A 586 25.58 19.81 6.05
C ALA A 586 26.64 19.29 5.05
N GLN A 587 27.55 20.18 4.64
CA GLN A 587 28.66 19.89 3.74
C GLN A 587 29.97 20.46 4.29
N PRO A 588 31.07 19.67 4.28
CA PRO A 588 31.10 18.23 3.98
C PRO A 588 30.33 17.40 5.04
N PRO A 589 29.98 16.12 4.75
CA PRO A 589 29.42 15.24 5.77
C PRO A 589 30.36 15.10 6.98
N HIS A 590 29.82 15.13 8.20
CA HIS A 590 30.59 15.06 9.43
C HIS A 590 29.97 14.10 10.47
N PRO A 591 30.76 13.28 11.20
CA PRO A 591 30.23 12.37 12.23
C PRO A 591 29.43 13.07 13.35
N GLY A 592 29.78 14.32 13.64
CA GLY A 592 29.12 15.18 14.62
C GLY A 592 27.79 15.79 14.17
N GLU A 593 27.25 15.46 13.01
CA GLU A 593 25.92 15.96 12.60
C GLU A 593 24.80 15.51 13.53
N LEU A 594 23.77 16.33 13.64
CA LEU A 594 22.48 16.00 14.26
C LEU A 594 21.37 16.45 13.30
N HIS A 595 20.39 15.57 13.09
CA HIS A 595 19.32 15.80 12.11
C HIS A 595 17.99 16.09 12.80
N VAL A 596 17.38 17.23 12.48
CA VAL A 596 16.17 17.70 13.18
C VAL A 596 14.94 16.87 12.83
N ASP A 597 14.86 16.38 11.59
CA ASP A 597 13.80 15.47 11.15
C ASP A 597 13.84 14.15 11.93
N LEU A 598 15.03 13.60 12.14
CA LEU A 598 15.18 12.37 12.92
C LEU A 598 14.83 12.57 14.40
N LEU A 599 15.29 13.65 15.04
CA LEU A 599 14.88 13.96 16.42
C LEU A 599 13.35 14.13 16.54
N SER A 600 12.74 14.74 15.54
CA SER A 600 11.28 14.92 15.45
C SER A 600 10.54 13.58 15.32
N TRP A 601 11.06 12.64 14.52
CA TRP A 601 10.55 11.27 14.44
C TRP A 601 10.67 10.52 15.75
N MET A 602 11.80 10.67 16.46
CA MET A 602 11.98 10.06 17.77
C MET A 602 11.00 10.61 18.80
N GLY A 603 10.66 11.90 18.71
CA GLY A 603 9.60 12.53 19.51
C GLY A 603 8.24 11.88 19.27
N MET A 604 7.84 11.73 18.01
CA MET A 604 6.58 11.08 17.62
C MET A 604 6.51 9.63 18.09
N MET A 605 7.57 8.82 17.87
CA MET A 605 7.61 7.44 18.38
C MET A 605 7.46 7.39 19.90
N THR A 606 8.14 8.29 20.62
CA THR A 606 8.10 8.35 22.09
C THR A 606 6.69 8.69 22.59
N LYS A 607 6.03 9.67 21.97
CA LYS A 607 4.63 10.05 22.28
C LYS A 607 3.68 8.88 22.01
N SER A 608 3.81 8.21 20.87
CA SER A 608 3.00 7.04 20.51
C SER A 608 3.17 5.89 21.50
N LEU A 609 4.41 5.51 21.84
CA LEU A 609 4.70 4.48 22.83
C LEU A 609 4.17 4.81 24.21
N ARG A 610 4.30 6.07 24.65
CA ARG A 610 3.73 6.53 25.92
C ARG A 610 2.20 6.39 25.93
N GLY A 611 1.53 6.73 24.83
CA GLY A 611 0.08 6.56 24.67
C GLY A 611 -0.36 5.10 24.75
N ILE A 612 0.37 4.19 24.08
CA ILE A 612 0.11 2.74 24.14
C ILE A 612 0.37 2.20 25.55
N ALA A 613 1.49 2.58 26.17
CA ALA A 613 1.83 2.19 27.55
C ALA A 613 0.74 2.62 28.53
N GLN A 614 0.21 3.84 28.38
CA GLN A 614 -0.90 4.34 29.19
C GLN A 614 -2.19 3.54 28.97
N PHE A 615 -2.49 3.17 27.72
CA PHE A 615 -3.66 2.33 27.41
C PHE A 615 -3.54 0.90 27.97
N LEU A 616 -2.32 0.38 28.07
CA LEU A 616 -2.00 -0.95 28.61
C LEU A 616 -1.78 -0.97 30.13
N ASP A 617 -1.89 0.18 30.81
CA ASP A 617 -1.61 0.36 32.25
C ASP A 617 -0.13 0.08 32.65
N GLU A 618 0.83 0.28 31.74
CA GLU A 618 2.28 0.10 31.96
C GLU A 618 2.92 1.35 32.58
N ALA A 619 2.66 1.58 33.88
CA ALA A 619 3.01 2.84 34.55
C ALA A 619 4.51 3.21 34.55
N ASP A 620 5.40 2.22 34.65
CA ASP A 620 6.86 2.44 34.64
C ASP A 620 7.32 2.93 33.27
N ASP A 621 6.81 2.33 32.20
CA ASP A 621 7.08 2.73 30.82
C ASP A 621 6.53 4.14 30.53
N VAL A 622 5.34 4.48 31.03
CA VAL A 622 4.78 5.84 30.90
C VAL A 622 5.72 6.88 31.50
N ALA A 623 6.26 6.62 32.70
CA ALA A 623 7.19 7.54 33.36
C ALA A 623 8.55 7.62 32.61
N GLU A 624 9.01 6.49 32.07
CA GLU A 624 10.24 6.42 31.30
C GLU A 624 10.13 7.22 29.99
N PHE A 625 9.08 6.97 29.19
CA PHE A 625 8.87 7.68 27.92
C PHE A 625 8.59 9.18 28.12
N ALA A 626 7.89 9.58 29.19
CA ALA A 626 7.69 11.00 29.51
C ALA A 626 9.02 11.74 29.72
N LYS A 627 10.01 11.08 30.33
CA LYS A 627 11.36 11.67 30.50
C LYS A 627 12.10 11.82 29.17
N TYR A 628 11.98 10.83 28.29
CA TYR A 628 12.59 10.90 26.96
C TYR A 628 11.95 11.98 26.11
N GLU A 629 10.62 12.08 26.14
CA GLU A 629 9.83 13.11 25.48
C GLU A 629 10.25 14.51 25.94
N GLU A 630 10.37 14.77 27.25
CA GLU A 630 10.86 16.05 27.78
C GLU A 630 12.27 16.39 27.27
N GLY A 631 13.16 15.39 27.23
CA GLY A 631 14.49 15.53 26.69
C GLY A 631 14.49 15.92 25.21
N ILE A 632 13.68 15.25 24.40
CA ILE A 632 13.54 15.50 22.95
C ILE A 632 12.95 16.88 22.68
N VAL A 633 11.81 17.22 23.32
CA VAL A 633 11.12 18.50 23.12
C VAL A 633 12.03 19.68 23.41
N ARG A 634 12.79 19.64 24.51
CA ARG A 634 13.74 20.71 24.85
C ARG A 634 14.95 20.74 23.91
N ASN A 635 15.47 19.57 23.54
CA ASN A 635 16.62 19.50 22.64
C ASN A 635 16.30 19.92 21.20
N VAL A 636 15.05 19.81 20.75
CA VAL A 636 14.63 20.38 19.45
C VAL A 636 14.93 21.89 19.41
N ASP A 637 14.73 22.59 20.52
CA ASP A 637 15.06 24.02 20.59
C ASP A 637 16.56 24.23 20.81
N ASP A 638 17.14 23.57 21.81
CA ASP A 638 18.55 23.80 22.21
C ASP A 638 19.55 23.48 21.08
N LEU A 639 19.25 22.47 20.25
CA LEU A 639 20.17 21.96 19.24
C LEU A 639 19.85 22.40 17.81
N HIS A 640 18.60 22.79 17.51
CA HIS A 640 18.16 22.94 16.12
C HIS A 640 17.48 24.29 15.81
N TRP A 641 17.15 25.12 16.78
CA TRP A 641 16.52 26.41 16.50
C TRP A 641 17.55 27.51 16.16
N SER A 642 17.46 28.07 14.95
CA SER A 642 18.22 29.26 14.57
C SER A 642 17.40 30.53 14.80
N GLU A 643 17.82 31.36 15.76
CA GLU A 643 17.21 32.68 15.97
C GLU A 643 17.46 33.64 14.80
N GLU A 644 18.61 33.50 14.12
CA GLU A 644 18.97 34.32 12.95
C GLU A 644 18.08 34.01 11.75
N GLU A 645 17.91 32.72 11.44
CA GLU A 645 17.13 32.27 10.29
C GLU A 645 15.63 32.14 10.59
N GLY A 646 15.25 32.13 11.87
CA GLY A 646 13.87 31.98 12.33
C GLY A 646 13.26 30.63 11.96
N CYS A 647 14.06 29.57 11.87
CA CYS A 647 13.61 28.23 11.51
C CYS A 647 14.44 27.14 12.22
N TYR A 648 13.94 25.90 12.14
CA TYR A 648 14.69 24.73 12.59
C TYR A 648 15.63 24.23 11.50
N CYS A 649 16.83 23.81 11.92
CA CYS A 649 17.94 23.47 11.05
C CYS A 649 18.62 22.18 11.52
N ASP A 650 19.29 21.49 10.61
CA ASP A 650 20.25 20.46 11.02
C ASP A 650 21.44 21.13 11.72
N ALA A 651 22.12 20.39 12.59
CA ALA A 651 23.32 20.85 13.26
C ALA A 651 24.54 20.07 12.78
N THR A 652 25.68 20.73 12.67
CA THR A 652 26.98 20.12 12.40
C THR A 652 28.05 20.77 13.27
N ILE A 653 29.31 20.46 13.00
CA ILE A 653 30.50 20.96 13.69
C ILE A 653 31.35 21.73 12.70
N ASP A 654 31.93 22.85 13.12
CA ASP A 654 32.89 23.61 12.33
C ASP A 654 34.35 23.17 12.58
N ASP A 655 35.29 23.81 11.90
CA ASP A 655 36.74 23.51 12.02
C ASP A 655 37.30 23.74 13.44
N TYR A 656 36.56 24.39 14.34
CA TYR A 656 36.93 24.67 15.73
C TYR A 656 36.22 23.75 16.74
N GLU A 657 35.53 22.72 16.27
CA GLU A 657 34.72 21.80 17.09
C GLU A 657 33.49 22.47 17.75
N GLU A 658 33.10 23.66 17.27
CA GLU A 658 31.92 24.40 17.74
C GLU A 658 30.65 23.94 17.00
N GLY A 659 29.52 23.89 17.72
CA GLY A 659 28.23 23.57 17.13
C GLY A 659 27.71 24.70 16.21
N VAL A 660 27.41 24.36 14.95
CA VAL A 660 26.82 25.30 13.98
C VAL A 660 25.55 24.73 13.35
N LEU A 661 24.63 25.61 12.94
CA LEU A 661 23.37 25.25 12.30
C LEU A 661 23.46 25.39 10.78
N VAL A 662 22.94 24.39 10.06
CA VAL A 662 22.86 24.37 8.59
C VAL A 662 21.39 24.45 8.19
N CYS A 663 21.00 25.66 7.78
CA CYS A 663 19.60 26.00 7.55
C CYS A 663 19.26 25.97 6.06
N HIS A 664 18.74 24.83 5.61
CA HIS A 664 18.05 24.71 4.32
C HIS A 664 16.55 24.73 4.58
N LYS A 665 15.90 25.88 4.36
CA LYS A 665 14.46 26.05 4.59
C LYS A 665 13.68 25.14 3.65
N GLY A 666 12.82 24.30 4.21
CA GLY A 666 12.09 23.29 3.45
C GLY A 666 11.29 22.42 4.39
N TYR A 667 10.90 21.23 3.90
CA TYR A 667 10.16 20.26 4.70
C TYR A 667 10.84 20.00 6.05
N ILE A 668 12.16 19.82 6.07
CA ILE A 668 12.94 19.49 7.28
C ILE A 668 12.79 20.54 8.38
N SER A 669 12.78 21.83 8.01
CA SER A 669 12.55 22.92 8.95
C SER A 669 11.15 22.92 9.59
N LEU A 670 10.20 22.19 8.99
CA LEU A 670 8.84 22.06 9.50
C LEU A 670 8.66 20.83 10.41
N PHE A 671 9.59 19.86 10.42
CA PHE A 671 9.37 18.55 11.07
C PHE A 671 8.92 18.63 12.53
N PRO A 672 9.51 19.48 13.40
CA PRO A 672 9.02 19.61 14.76
C PRO A 672 7.51 19.95 14.87
N PHE A 673 6.99 20.73 13.93
CA PHE A 673 5.56 21.01 13.83
C PHE A 673 4.79 19.85 13.19
N LEU A 674 5.31 19.28 12.10
CA LEU A 674 4.67 18.19 11.34
C LEU A 674 4.47 16.92 12.17
N THR A 675 5.41 16.60 13.06
CA THR A 675 5.36 15.41 13.94
C THR A 675 4.72 15.69 15.30
N GLY A 676 4.13 16.88 15.49
CA GLY A 676 3.40 17.23 16.70
C GLY A 676 4.26 17.39 17.96
N VAL A 677 5.57 17.63 17.82
CA VAL A 677 6.51 17.82 18.95
C VAL A 677 6.36 19.21 19.58
N LEU A 678 5.92 20.21 18.81
CA LEU A 678 5.72 21.56 19.31
C LEU A 678 4.32 21.76 19.92
N GLU A 679 4.30 22.41 21.09
CA GLU A 679 3.07 22.85 21.74
C GLU A 679 2.35 23.95 20.94
N PRO A 680 1.00 23.98 20.90
CA PRO A 680 0.23 24.93 20.10
C PRO A 680 0.51 26.42 20.39
N ASP A 681 0.88 26.76 21.62
CA ASP A 681 1.11 28.14 22.06
C ASP A 681 2.58 28.57 21.92
N ASN A 682 3.47 27.69 21.45
CA ASN A 682 4.88 28.00 21.27
C ASN A 682 5.06 29.16 20.26
N GLU A 683 5.88 30.15 20.60
CA GLU A 683 6.11 31.34 19.75
C GLU A 683 6.71 30.98 18.40
N ARG A 684 7.54 29.92 18.33
CA ARG A 684 8.17 29.41 17.10
C ARG A 684 7.17 28.84 16.10
N VAL A 685 5.99 28.40 16.56
CA VAL A 685 4.89 28.00 15.66
C VAL A 685 4.48 29.17 14.77
N GLY A 686 4.48 30.40 15.29
CA GLY A 686 4.19 31.59 14.49
C GLY A 686 5.15 31.76 13.30
N LYS A 687 6.45 31.51 13.53
CA LYS A 687 7.50 31.55 12.50
C LYS A 687 7.38 30.42 11.48
N ILE A 688 7.02 29.23 11.92
CA ILE A 688 6.72 28.11 11.01
C ILE A 688 5.56 28.46 10.09
N LEU A 689 4.50 29.07 10.62
CA LEU A 689 3.37 29.51 9.81
C LEU A 689 3.77 30.67 8.86
N ASP A 690 4.77 31.49 9.21
CA ASP A 690 5.38 32.49 8.29
C ASP A 690 6.04 31.77 7.13
N LEU A 691 6.92 30.81 7.41
CA LEU A 691 7.64 30.05 6.40
C LEU A 691 6.70 29.26 5.48
N ILE A 692 5.65 28.62 6.04
CA ILE A 692 4.64 27.91 5.26
C ILE A 692 3.92 28.84 4.29
N ALA A 693 3.58 30.06 4.72
CA ALA A 693 2.75 30.99 3.97
C ALA A 693 3.51 31.81 2.91
N ASP A 694 4.84 31.72 2.88
CA ASP A 694 5.68 32.57 2.05
C ASP A 694 5.88 31.99 0.65
N GLU A 695 5.46 32.74 -0.38
CA GLU A 695 5.54 32.36 -1.79
C GLU A 695 6.97 32.33 -2.35
N ASP A 696 7.86 33.13 -1.77
CA ASP A 696 9.29 33.17 -2.11
C ASP A 696 10.08 32.07 -1.38
N GLU A 697 9.43 31.35 -0.47
CA GLU A 697 9.96 30.19 0.25
C GLU A 697 9.18 28.92 -0.15
N LEU A 698 8.25 28.46 0.70
CA LEU A 698 7.61 27.13 0.57
C LEU A 698 6.26 27.15 -0.12
N TRP A 699 5.50 28.25 -0.08
CA TRP A 699 4.13 28.27 -0.57
C TRP A 699 4.07 28.28 -2.10
N SER A 700 3.34 27.36 -2.69
CA SER A 700 3.01 27.38 -4.12
C SER A 700 1.51 27.21 -4.37
N PRO A 701 1.01 27.58 -5.56
CA PRO A 701 -0.37 27.31 -5.98
C PRO A 701 -0.74 25.81 -5.98
N HIS A 702 0.26 24.92 -5.90
CA HIS A 702 0.09 23.48 -6.02
C HIS A 702 0.38 22.69 -4.73
N GLY A 703 0.73 23.39 -3.64
CA GLY A 703 1.10 22.81 -2.35
C GLY A 703 2.43 23.37 -1.80
N LEU A 704 2.92 22.81 -0.71
CA LEU A 704 4.20 23.21 -0.13
C LEU A 704 5.36 22.58 -0.90
N ARG A 705 6.33 23.40 -1.30
CA ARG A 705 7.59 22.96 -1.91
C ARG A 705 8.43 22.17 -0.91
N SER A 706 9.11 21.13 -1.39
CA SER A 706 10.05 20.36 -0.57
C SER A 706 11.21 21.20 -0.06
N LEU A 707 11.74 22.09 -0.90
CA LEU A 707 12.81 23.03 -0.56
C LEU A 707 12.38 24.44 -0.94
N SER A 708 12.81 25.42 -0.16
CA SER A 708 12.57 26.84 -0.40
C SER A 708 13.04 27.23 -1.80
N ARG A 709 12.20 28.03 -2.48
CA ARG A 709 12.55 28.64 -3.75
C ARG A 709 13.77 29.58 -3.66
N SER A 710 14.02 30.13 -2.48
CA SER A 710 15.15 31.03 -2.21
C SER A 710 16.44 30.28 -1.85
N ASP A 711 16.39 28.96 -1.62
CA ASP A 711 17.58 28.15 -1.37
C ASP A 711 18.43 28.04 -2.65
N ALA A 712 19.76 28.15 -2.51
CA ALA A 712 20.69 28.10 -3.64
C ALA A 712 20.67 26.75 -4.39
N LEU A 713 20.18 25.68 -3.75
CA LEU A 713 20.09 24.34 -4.31
C LEU A 713 18.69 24.00 -4.86
N TYR A 714 17.74 24.95 -4.83
CA TYR A 714 16.42 24.78 -5.42
C TYR A 714 16.50 24.41 -6.92
N GLY A 715 15.81 23.35 -7.32
CA GLY A 715 15.77 22.87 -8.70
C GLY A 715 17.08 22.25 -9.23
N THR A 716 18.08 22.02 -8.36
CA THR A 716 19.39 21.47 -8.76
C THR A 716 19.47 19.95 -8.60
N GLY A 717 20.55 19.35 -9.12
CA GLY A 717 20.82 17.91 -8.95
C GLY A 717 19.77 17.05 -9.64
N GLU A 718 19.34 15.98 -8.96
CA GLU A 718 18.22 15.17 -9.44
C GLU A 718 16.89 15.92 -9.34
N ASN A 719 16.79 16.93 -8.47
CA ASN A 719 15.58 17.68 -8.19
C ASN A 719 14.44 16.76 -7.76
N TYR A 720 14.69 15.96 -6.72
CA TYR A 720 13.70 15.05 -6.15
C TYR A 720 13.01 15.73 -4.95
N TRP A 721 13.76 16.02 -3.89
CA TRP A 721 13.35 16.75 -2.69
C TRP A 721 13.89 18.19 -2.64
N ARG A 722 14.19 18.77 -3.81
CA ARG A 722 14.74 20.13 -3.98
C ARG A 722 13.79 21.13 -4.61
N GLY A 723 12.49 21.00 -4.34
CA GLY A 723 11.46 21.91 -4.83
C GLY A 723 10.10 21.29 -5.13
N PRO A 724 10.01 20.08 -5.73
CA PRO A 724 8.74 19.42 -6.02
C PRO A 724 7.83 19.28 -4.79
N VAL A 725 6.52 19.20 -5.05
CA VAL A 725 5.47 19.04 -4.04
C VAL A 725 5.17 17.56 -3.84
N TRP A 726 5.20 17.10 -2.58
CA TRP A 726 4.97 15.71 -2.19
C TRP A 726 3.78 15.58 -1.24
N MET A 727 2.88 14.64 -1.51
CA MET A 727 1.60 14.53 -0.79
C MET A 727 1.76 14.06 0.66
N ASN A 728 2.66 13.13 0.94
CA ASN A 728 2.94 12.64 2.30
C ASN A 728 3.25 13.78 3.30
N ILE A 729 4.22 14.64 3.00
CA ILE A 729 4.61 15.74 3.89
C ILE A 729 3.54 16.84 3.93
N ASN A 730 2.93 17.14 2.79
CA ASN A 730 1.83 18.09 2.72
C ASN A 730 0.60 17.64 3.52
N TYR A 731 0.31 16.34 3.55
CA TYR A 731 -0.75 15.76 4.37
C TYR A 731 -0.49 16.01 5.86
N LEU A 732 0.75 15.77 6.34
CA LEU A 732 1.12 16.09 7.72
C LEU A 732 0.88 17.58 8.01
N ALA A 733 1.27 18.48 7.10
CA ALA A 733 1.05 19.90 7.26
C ALA A 733 -0.45 20.24 7.33
N VAL A 734 -1.28 19.66 6.46
CA VAL A 734 -2.74 19.85 6.46
C VAL A 734 -3.36 19.41 7.79
N VAL A 735 -2.99 18.24 8.30
CA VAL A 735 -3.48 17.72 9.60
C VAL A 735 -3.07 18.65 10.74
N ARG A 736 -1.79 19.04 10.81
CA ARG A 736 -1.30 19.90 11.90
C ARG A 736 -1.86 21.32 11.86
N LEU A 737 -2.10 21.87 10.66
CA LEU A 737 -2.81 23.14 10.50
C LEU A 737 -4.27 23.03 10.94
N TYR A 738 -4.94 21.93 10.61
CA TYR A 738 -6.31 21.67 11.07
C TYR A 738 -6.36 21.56 12.60
N ASP A 739 -5.51 20.74 13.21
CA ASP A 739 -5.46 20.56 14.66
C ASP A 739 -5.20 21.88 15.38
N LEU A 740 -4.21 22.64 14.93
CA LEU A 740 -3.88 23.95 15.51
C LEU A 740 -5.07 24.91 15.41
N ALA A 741 -5.81 24.89 14.29
CA ALA A 741 -7.00 25.71 14.09
C ALA A 741 -8.17 25.38 15.05
N GLN A 742 -8.19 24.18 15.64
CA GLN A 742 -9.21 23.76 16.63
C GLN A 742 -8.84 24.17 18.06
N THR A 743 -7.62 24.65 18.30
CA THR A 743 -7.13 25.03 19.63
C THR A 743 -7.54 26.46 20.01
N SER A 744 -7.27 26.84 21.26
CA SER A 744 -7.35 28.23 21.73
C SER A 744 -6.06 29.03 21.49
N SER A 745 -5.12 28.50 20.71
CA SER A 745 -3.82 29.14 20.46
C SER A 745 -3.97 30.49 19.75
N PRO A 746 -3.08 31.47 20.00
CA PRO A 746 -3.02 32.71 19.23
C PRO A 746 -2.83 32.46 17.72
N HIS A 747 -2.30 31.31 17.33
CA HIS A 747 -2.02 30.94 15.95
C HIS A 747 -3.22 30.30 15.22
N ALA A 748 -4.30 29.96 15.93
CA ALA A 748 -5.41 29.16 15.42
C ALA A 748 -6.10 29.77 14.18
N SER A 749 -6.38 31.08 14.20
CA SER A 749 -7.03 31.75 13.06
C SER A 749 -6.17 31.74 11.79
N ARG A 750 -4.85 31.82 11.95
CA ARG A 750 -3.91 31.77 10.82
C ARG A 750 -3.80 30.36 10.27
N ALA A 751 -3.70 29.37 11.16
CA ALA A 751 -3.69 27.97 10.79
C ALA A 751 -4.98 27.57 10.04
N ALA A 752 -6.14 28.07 10.47
CA ALA A 752 -7.42 27.81 9.79
C ALA A 752 -7.43 28.31 8.33
N LYS A 753 -6.84 29.49 8.08
CA LYS A 753 -6.71 30.04 6.73
C LYS A 753 -5.79 29.17 5.87
N LEU A 754 -4.58 28.88 6.37
CA LEU A 754 -3.59 28.07 5.65
C LEU A 754 -4.10 26.65 5.37
N TYR A 755 -4.77 26.03 6.34
CA TYR A 755 -5.44 24.74 6.17
C TYR A 755 -6.40 24.77 4.98
N LYS A 756 -7.30 25.76 4.94
CA LYS A 756 -8.31 25.86 3.88
C LYS A 756 -7.68 26.02 2.50
N GLU A 757 -6.68 26.89 2.38
CA GLU A 757 -6.01 27.20 1.11
C GLU A 757 -5.13 26.02 0.65
N LEU A 758 -4.34 25.43 1.55
CA LEU A 758 -3.45 24.31 1.22
C LEU A 758 -4.24 23.06 0.83
N ARG A 759 -5.32 22.74 1.57
CA ARG A 759 -6.25 21.65 1.25
C ARG A 759 -6.79 21.77 -0.16
N ARG A 760 -7.21 22.97 -0.58
CA ARG A 760 -7.71 23.21 -1.94
C ARG A 760 -6.63 23.03 -2.99
N ASN A 761 -5.49 23.69 -2.83
CA ASN A 761 -4.39 23.65 -3.80
C ASN A 761 -3.92 22.22 -4.08
N LEU A 762 -3.79 21.39 -3.05
CA LEU A 762 -3.37 20.00 -3.17
C LEU A 762 -4.39 19.14 -3.92
N VAL A 763 -5.67 19.23 -3.55
CA VAL A 763 -6.73 18.43 -4.18
C VAL A 763 -6.89 18.80 -5.64
N GLU A 764 -6.97 20.10 -5.96
CA GLU A 764 -7.10 20.57 -7.35
C GLU A 764 -5.90 20.16 -8.20
N THR A 765 -4.67 20.23 -7.67
CA THR A 765 -3.46 19.81 -8.38
C THR A 765 -3.47 18.33 -8.74
N VAL A 766 -3.80 17.45 -7.78
CA VAL A 766 -3.85 16.01 -8.07
C VAL A 766 -5.02 15.68 -9.00
N PHE A 767 -6.18 16.30 -8.79
CA PHE A 767 -7.38 16.07 -9.60
C PHE A 767 -7.17 16.48 -11.06
N ASP A 768 -6.63 17.67 -11.31
CA ASP A 768 -6.38 18.17 -12.66
C ASP A 768 -5.35 17.31 -13.39
N SER A 769 -4.26 16.93 -12.70
CA SER A 769 -3.23 16.03 -13.24
C SER A 769 -3.80 14.63 -13.55
N TRP A 770 -4.63 14.09 -12.65
CA TRP A 770 -5.32 12.81 -12.88
C TRP A 770 -6.27 12.88 -14.07
N LYS A 771 -7.04 13.96 -14.19
CA LYS A 771 -7.96 14.17 -15.31
C LYS A 771 -7.25 14.32 -16.65
N GLU A 772 -6.09 14.96 -16.67
CA GLU A 772 -5.27 15.13 -17.87
C GLU A 772 -4.58 13.82 -18.28
N THR A 773 -4.06 13.07 -17.31
CA THR A 773 -3.10 11.98 -17.58
C THR A 773 -3.66 10.57 -17.36
N GLY A 774 -4.79 10.44 -16.67
CA GLY A 774 -5.35 9.17 -16.21
C GLY A 774 -4.65 8.57 -14.97
N PHE A 775 -3.68 9.28 -14.37
CA PHE A 775 -2.86 8.75 -13.28
C PHE A 775 -2.64 9.76 -12.15
N ALA A 776 -2.49 9.25 -10.93
CA ALA A 776 -1.79 9.95 -9.86
C ALA A 776 -0.27 9.74 -9.97
N TRP A 777 0.47 10.74 -9.49
CA TRP A 777 1.92 10.81 -9.60
C TRP A 777 2.58 10.89 -8.23
N GLU A 778 3.86 10.54 -8.22
CA GLU A 778 4.72 10.51 -7.03
C GLU A 778 4.95 11.89 -6.43
N GLN A 779 5.22 12.87 -7.29
CA GLN A 779 5.43 14.28 -6.95
C GLN A 779 4.82 15.20 -8.02
N TYR A 780 4.66 16.48 -7.68
CA TYR A 780 4.08 17.49 -8.57
C TYR A 780 5.00 18.70 -8.72
N ASN A 781 5.00 19.28 -9.92
CA ASN A 781 5.74 20.50 -10.20
C ASN A 781 5.10 21.70 -9.46
N PRO A 782 5.87 22.49 -8.69
CA PRO A 782 5.31 23.56 -7.86
C PRO A 782 4.87 24.80 -8.64
N ASP A 783 5.23 24.92 -9.92
CA ASP A 783 4.87 26.09 -10.76
C ASP A 783 3.74 25.79 -11.75
N THR A 784 3.57 24.52 -12.13
CA THR A 784 2.62 24.11 -13.18
C THR A 784 1.59 23.08 -12.72
N GLY A 785 1.82 22.40 -11.60
CA GLY A 785 0.95 21.32 -11.12
C GLY A 785 1.10 20.01 -11.90
N ALA A 786 1.96 19.96 -12.93
CA ALA A 786 2.17 18.75 -13.72
C ALA A 786 2.72 17.61 -12.83
N GLY A 787 2.14 16.42 -12.98
CA GLY A 787 2.65 15.20 -12.35
C GLY A 787 4.04 14.82 -12.89
N GLN A 788 4.91 14.33 -12.01
CA GLN A 788 6.29 13.99 -12.35
C GLN A 788 6.68 12.62 -11.79
N ARG A 789 7.76 12.05 -12.36
CA ARG A 789 8.38 10.78 -11.94
C ARG A 789 7.46 9.58 -12.15
N THR A 790 7.11 8.87 -11.10
CA THR A 790 6.41 7.58 -11.19
C THR A 790 4.90 7.78 -11.41
N GLN A 791 4.37 7.15 -12.45
CA GLN A 791 2.93 7.07 -12.72
C GLN A 791 2.23 6.04 -11.84
N HIS A 792 0.90 6.15 -11.73
CA HIS A 792 0.08 5.25 -10.92
C HIS A 792 0.62 5.15 -9.49
N PHE A 793 1.07 6.29 -8.95
CA PHE A 793 1.57 6.38 -7.58
C PHE A 793 0.37 6.55 -6.64
N THR A 794 -0.34 5.45 -6.43
CA THR A 794 -1.50 5.38 -5.53
C THR A 794 -1.09 4.89 -4.14
N GLY A 795 0.20 5.09 -3.79
CA GLY A 795 0.72 5.05 -2.42
C GLY A 795 0.32 6.31 -1.64
N TRP A 796 1.28 7.10 -1.14
CA TRP A 796 0.95 8.28 -0.33
C TRP A 796 0.11 9.34 -1.05
N THR A 797 0.09 9.39 -2.39
CA THR A 797 -0.72 10.40 -3.10
C THR A 797 -2.21 10.15 -2.88
N SER A 798 -2.60 8.93 -2.53
CA SER A 798 -3.96 8.56 -2.12
C SER A 798 -4.39 9.23 -0.80
N LEU A 799 -3.49 9.86 -0.04
CA LEU A 799 -3.86 10.70 1.10
C LEU A 799 -4.74 11.89 0.71
N VAL A 800 -4.76 12.27 -0.58
CA VAL A 800 -5.73 13.25 -1.10
C VAL A 800 -7.18 12.85 -0.83
N VAL A 801 -7.47 11.54 -0.74
CA VAL A 801 -8.78 11.01 -0.33
C VAL A 801 -9.15 11.45 1.09
N LYS A 802 -8.22 11.30 2.05
CA LYS A 802 -8.43 11.80 3.42
C LYS A 802 -8.58 13.32 3.42
N ILE A 803 -7.73 14.04 2.68
CA ILE A 803 -7.81 15.51 2.58
C ILE A 803 -9.18 15.96 2.08
N MET A 804 -9.73 15.30 1.05
CA MET A 804 -11.08 15.59 0.56
C MET A 804 -12.17 15.29 1.60
N ALA A 805 -12.02 14.23 2.40
CA ALA A 805 -12.96 13.89 3.47
C ALA A 805 -12.88 14.80 4.71
N MET A 806 -11.84 15.63 4.85
CA MET A 806 -11.72 16.58 5.97
C MET A 806 -12.72 17.74 5.86
N PRO A 807 -13.22 18.32 6.97
CA PRO A 807 -14.20 19.42 6.94
C PRO A 807 -13.68 20.71 6.29
N GLU A 808 -14.55 21.46 5.59
CA GLU A 808 -14.15 22.73 4.93
C GLU A 808 -13.63 23.79 5.93
N SER A 809 -14.28 23.90 7.08
CA SER A 809 -13.95 24.89 8.11
C SER A 809 -13.52 24.20 9.41
N ALA A 810 -12.35 24.61 9.93
CA ALA A 810 -12.01 24.33 11.32
C ALA A 810 -12.95 25.15 12.24
N LYS A 811 -13.65 24.50 13.19
CA LYS A 811 -14.57 25.19 14.10
C LYS A 811 -13.76 25.76 15.26
N GLY A 812 -13.49 27.06 15.24
CA GLY A 812 -12.88 27.74 16.39
C GLY A 812 -13.71 27.52 17.67
N GLY A 813 -13.15 26.78 18.64
CA GLY A 813 -13.69 26.67 20.01
C GLY A 813 -14.68 25.52 20.31
N GLY A 814 -14.77 24.47 19.48
CA GLY A 814 -15.55 23.26 19.78
C GLY A 814 -14.74 22.18 20.54
N LYS A 815 -15.42 21.32 21.32
CA LYS A 815 -14.81 20.14 22.00
C LYS A 815 -13.91 19.35 21.02
N LYS A 816 -12.70 18.98 21.47
CA LYS A 816 -11.73 18.12 20.77
C LYS A 816 -12.45 16.97 20.03
N VAL A 817 -12.49 17.06 18.71
CA VAL A 817 -12.50 15.88 17.83
C VAL A 817 -11.09 15.87 17.26
N GLY A 818 -10.13 15.40 18.06
CA GLY A 818 -8.73 15.39 17.65
C GLY A 818 -8.54 14.32 16.58
N HIS A 819 -7.92 14.68 15.47
CA HIS A 819 -7.25 13.71 14.60
C HIS A 819 -5.81 13.57 15.12
N ASP A 820 -5.61 13.04 16.32
CA ASP A 820 -4.26 12.78 16.89
C ASP A 820 -3.66 11.51 16.25
N GLU A 821 -3.79 11.36 14.93
CA GLU A 821 -3.13 10.31 14.13
C GLU A 821 -1.60 10.52 14.07
N LEU A 822 -1.09 11.65 14.61
CA LEU A 822 0.30 12.13 14.52
C LEU A 822 0.98 12.39 15.88
#